data_AF-A0A8H7RWH3-F1
#
_entry.id   AF-A0A8H7RWH3-F1
#
_cell.length_a   1.000
_cell.length_b   1.000
_cell.length_c   1.000
_cell.angle_alpha   90.00
_cell.angle_beta   90.00
_cell.angle_gamma   90.00
#
_symmetry.space_group_name_H-M   'P 1'
#
loop_
_entity.id
_entity.type
_entity.pdbx_description
1 polymer ?
#
loop_
_entity_poly.entity_id
_entity_poly.type
_entity_poly.pdbx_seq_one_letter_code
_entity_poly.pdbx_strand_id
1 'polypeptide(L)'
;MIDHMMKHNNPSVNIVDPVTGMTPLEFAIRKHHSINVEWLLGLGANPNITSCKTIATKRGENIDLYNWGPINAIFHAIAQNDFTILQTMCTKTKHDIDWKATDNKGRNAVSFLINTNYSYENIDILKFLVETIGDDFDELAATPDNNGRQAIDYAYTRERKELYKELVKLGLTIEDVEMDTDDEINQDEQSMNIDEYITMQAIEEDAEAERAILEAEAKAEEEATKENIENEDKDKDKEKKTVGVVDPASKMQKIGQVLFDENNDPYDILVQKVDVNAYFYGCNMFYKLSVIYNTVLDLYVLWTRWGSFGEVGMHQKTPFLTKEEAVTEFKSIFKSKTGNAWEDRKPETFVPKPGRFELILAKPPKKPVILKSFDFVKSSVPSQLPSAIYNSLNIFCDFDALNQGYKQLELDIPAGQIPQKRIDEAYEIIDKLSKLIEEISSQAVFTTKEERAKKKDLDHKIVQLSNQYYRLLPKTSQNRGIQAISREATLELERGRLNNVNYLNFSINVLLAAKRRASEIHPFDYCFRSLHCQINEIEKDTAEFRMIKKYMLTTSKKTEYEICHLFSLNREGEDARFERHAHNKNRKLLWHGSHANNFLGILKQGLRTKPAIAEQSGSMFGNGIYFADMFDKSINYSSNGFYEKKHPGYALLLLSEVALGEECEMHYYAGYLYDKNQHMSVRGMGAEGPNPANAIYDKGGVKIPMGPSIEHSTSTGIFSRYQFSINYNEFIVYDESQIKLKYMVLVRNNTYCELCQQKYTDSTISNLSEYQDKSDISLNGHSALGEYENELIQFWITHSGKTDKELFDEHLDAFLEAESYSKYQFFFNIISKRITLEAKYAY
;
A
#
# COMPACT_ATOMS: atom_id res chain seq x y z
N MET A 1 35.65 -16.45 5.43
CA MET A 1 36.97 -16.31 4.78
C MET A 1 37.94 -15.48 5.60
N ILE A 2 37.59 -14.25 6.04
CA ILE A 2 38.45 -13.40 6.90
C ILE A 2 38.91 -14.13 8.19
N ASP A 3 38.01 -14.85 8.89
CA ASP A 3 38.38 -15.66 10.07
C ASP A 3 39.29 -16.87 9.77
N HIS A 4 39.26 -17.36 8.53
CA HIS A 4 40.16 -18.43 8.08
C HIS A 4 41.52 -17.85 7.65
N MET A 5 41.53 -16.61 7.13
CA MET A 5 42.75 -15.88 6.75
C MET A 5 43.55 -15.44 7.99
N MET A 6 42.88 -15.09 9.09
CA MET A 6 43.51 -14.70 10.36
C MET A 6 44.24 -15.85 11.08
N LYS A 7 44.03 -17.11 10.66
CA LYS A 7 44.60 -18.31 11.30
C LYS A 7 45.87 -18.87 10.62
N HIS A 8 46.31 -18.29 9.50
CA HIS A 8 47.48 -18.78 8.75
C HIS A 8 48.54 -17.67 8.54
N ASN A 9 49.82 -18.03 8.67
CA ASN A 9 50.96 -17.11 8.56
C ASN A 9 51.16 -16.48 7.16
N ASN A 10 50.45 -16.97 6.13
CA ASN A 10 50.41 -16.38 4.78
C ASN A 10 48.97 -16.50 4.23
N PRO A 11 48.11 -15.48 4.41
CA PRO A 11 46.75 -15.53 3.89
C PRO A 11 46.76 -15.43 2.36
N SER A 12 46.01 -16.32 1.69
CA SER A 12 45.88 -16.28 0.24
C SER A 12 44.89 -15.19 -0.19
N VAL A 13 45.40 -13.96 -0.37
CA VAL A 13 44.61 -12.75 -0.66
C VAL A 13 44.09 -12.66 -2.09
N ASN A 14 44.50 -13.58 -2.96
CA ASN A 14 44.22 -13.59 -4.40
C ASN A 14 43.28 -14.73 -4.83
N ILE A 15 42.78 -15.54 -3.89
CA ILE A 15 41.81 -16.61 -4.21
C ILE A 15 40.45 -16.01 -4.51
N VAL A 16 39.85 -16.45 -5.60
CA VAL A 16 38.42 -16.25 -5.87
C VAL A 16 37.65 -17.28 -5.04
N ASP A 17 36.84 -16.81 -4.11
CA ASP A 17 36.01 -17.66 -3.27
C ASP A 17 35.01 -18.44 -4.17
N PRO A 18 34.95 -19.78 -4.07
CA PRO A 18 34.11 -20.59 -4.97
C PRO A 18 32.61 -20.43 -4.72
N VAL A 19 32.20 -19.92 -3.54
CA VAL A 19 30.81 -19.72 -3.15
C VAL A 19 30.32 -18.34 -3.60
N THR A 20 31.10 -17.30 -3.34
CA THR A 20 30.71 -15.92 -3.65
C THR A 20 31.19 -15.45 -5.02
N GLY A 21 32.19 -16.12 -5.60
CA GLY A 21 32.85 -15.71 -6.82
C GLY A 21 33.72 -14.46 -6.66
N MET A 22 33.95 -13.98 -5.43
CA MET A 22 34.67 -12.73 -5.16
C MET A 22 36.08 -12.98 -4.61
N THR A 23 37.01 -12.07 -4.90
CA THR A 23 38.29 -12.00 -4.17
C THR A 23 38.11 -11.25 -2.83
N PRO A 24 39.01 -11.42 -1.84
CA PRO A 24 39.03 -10.58 -0.65
C PRO A 24 39.02 -9.07 -0.95
N LEU A 25 39.77 -8.67 -1.98
CA LEU A 25 39.90 -7.28 -2.40
C LEU A 25 38.57 -6.76 -2.95
N GLU A 26 37.93 -7.50 -3.86
CA GLU A 26 36.59 -7.16 -4.37
C GLU A 26 35.56 -7.06 -3.23
N PHE A 27 35.58 -8.00 -2.30
CA PHE A 27 34.66 -7.98 -1.17
C PHE A 27 34.84 -6.74 -0.28
N ALA A 28 36.08 -6.30 -0.04
CA ALA A 28 36.37 -5.08 0.71
C ALA A 28 35.91 -3.82 -0.04
N ILE A 29 36.09 -3.78 -1.37
CA ILE A 29 35.61 -2.70 -2.24
C ILE A 29 34.09 -2.57 -2.14
N ARG A 30 33.37 -3.68 -2.33
CA ARG A 30 31.89 -3.74 -2.25
C ARG A 30 31.30 -3.41 -0.89
N LYS A 31 32.11 -3.45 0.17
CA LYS A 31 31.70 -3.05 1.52
C LYS A 31 32.00 -1.58 1.83
N HIS A 32 32.62 -0.83 0.91
CA HIS A 32 33.13 0.52 1.19
C HIS A 32 34.13 0.57 2.35
N HIS A 33 34.94 -0.49 2.54
CA HIS A 33 35.91 -0.59 3.64
C HIS A 33 37.33 -0.24 3.18
N SER A 34 37.64 1.06 3.05
CA SER A 34 38.93 1.57 2.56
C SER A 34 40.15 1.03 3.33
N ILE A 35 40.05 0.90 4.66
CA ILE A 35 41.12 0.36 5.52
C ILE A 35 41.45 -1.10 5.14
N ASN A 36 40.42 -1.91 4.90
CA ASN A 36 40.62 -3.31 4.51
C ASN A 36 41.20 -3.41 3.10
N VAL A 37 40.81 -2.52 2.19
CA VAL A 37 41.41 -2.42 0.85
C VAL A 37 42.91 -2.13 0.96
N GLU A 38 43.32 -1.11 1.72
CA GLU A 38 44.73 -0.77 1.93
C GLU A 38 45.51 -1.96 2.54
N TRP A 39 44.95 -2.62 3.55
CA TRP A 39 45.59 -3.75 4.19
C TRP A 39 45.77 -4.95 3.25
N LEU A 40 44.76 -5.28 2.45
CA LEU A 40 44.81 -6.38 1.47
C LEU A 40 45.84 -6.11 0.37
N LEU A 41 45.91 -4.86 -0.13
CA LEU A 41 46.94 -4.45 -1.09
C LEU A 41 48.34 -4.55 -0.47
N GLY A 42 48.49 -4.16 0.80
CA GLY A 42 49.72 -4.33 1.57
C GLY A 42 50.18 -5.79 1.67
N LEU A 43 49.23 -6.73 1.77
CA LEU A 43 49.45 -8.18 1.76
C LEU A 43 49.69 -8.78 0.35
N GLY A 44 49.64 -7.97 -0.71
CA GLY A 44 49.92 -8.40 -2.08
C GLY A 44 48.69 -8.81 -2.91
N ALA A 45 47.50 -8.34 -2.54
CA ALA A 45 46.31 -8.51 -3.36
C ALA A 45 46.51 -7.89 -4.76
N ASN A 46 46.18 -8.65 -5.81
CA ASN A 46 46.34 -8.25 -7.20
C ASN A 46 45.03 -7.67 -7.74
N PRO A 47 44.97 -6.37 -8.10
CA PRO A 47 43.76 -5.74 -8.61
C PRO A 47 43.31 -6.25 -9.98
N ASN A 48 44.19 -6.92 -10.73
CA ASN A 48 43.90 -7.41 -12.09
C ASN A 48 43.18 -8.77 -12.11
N ILE A 49 43.03 -9.43 -10.96
CA ILE A 49 42.30 -10.69 -10.90
C ILE A 49 40.83 -10.40 -11.19
N THR A 50 40.32 -10.99 -12.28
CA THR A 50 38.91 -10.93 -12.64
C THR A 50 38.09 -11.77 -11.66
N SER A 51 37.04 -11.18 -11.12
CA SER A 51 36.15 -11.84 -10.18
C SER A 51 34.72 -11.32 -10.31
N CYS A 52 33.79 -11.94 -9.59
CA CYS A 52 32.34 -11.95 -9.76
C CYS A 52 31.84 -12.94 -10.84
N LYS A 53 31.41 -14.12 -10.38
CA LYS A 53 30.67 -15.11 -11.17
C LYS A 53 29.15 -14.82 -11.08
N THR A 54 28.40 -15.25 -12.09
CA THR A 54 26.93 -15.34 -12.04
C THR A 54 26.48 -16.03 -10.75
N ILE A 55 25.56 -15.39 -10.04
CA ILE A 55 24.96 -16.00 -8.85
C ILE A 55 23.89 -16.95 -9.36
N ALA A 56 24.09 -18.25 -9.12
CA ALA A 56 23.03 -19.22 -9.30
C ALA A 56 21.93 -18.90 -8.29
N THR A 57 20.81 -18.40 -8.80
CA THR A 57 19.60 -18.26 -7.98
C THR A 57 19.07 -19.64 -7.61
N LYS A 58 18.15 -19.69 -6.65
CA LYS A 58 17.40 -20.93 -6.36
C LYS A 58 16.57 -21.43 -7.55
N ARG A 59 16.36 -20.61 -8.60
CA ARG A 59 15.79 -21.01 -9.91
C ARG A 59 16.79 -21.74 -10.82
N GLY A 60 18.07 -21.82 -10.48
CA GLY A 60 19.12 -22.28 -11.40
C GLY A 60 19.49 -21.24 -12.47
N GLU A 61 18.83 -20.08 -12.48
CA GLU A 61 19.20 -18.95 -13.34
C GLU A 61 20.50 -18.32 -12.83
N ASN A 62 21.49 -18.26 -13.71
CA ASN A 62 22.75 -17.56 -13.50
C ASN A 62 22.52 -16.05 -13.67
N ILE A 63 22.26 -15.35 -12.56
CA ILE A 63 22.09 -13.91 -12.57
C ILE A 63 23.47 -13.26 -12.37
N ASP A 64 24.03 -12.71 -13.44
CA ASP A 64 25.15 -11.79 -13.37
C ASP A 64 24.64 -10.50 -12.74
N LEU A 65 25.19 -10.06 -11.60
CA LEU A 65 24.73 -8.86 -10.87
C LEU A 65 24.80 -7.55 -11.67
N TYR A 66 25.62 -7.50 -12.71
CA TYR A 66 25.81 -6.30 -13.50
C TYR A 66 25.67 -6.52 -15.02
N ASN A 67 25.55 -7.77 -15.46
CA ASN A 67 25.53 -8.19 -16.86
C ASN A 67 26.85 -7.84 -17.60
N TRP A 68 27.98 -7.81 -16.88
CA TRP A 68 29.31 -7.42 -17.37
C TRP A 68 30.32 -8.58 -17.38
N GLY A 69 29.95 -9.77 -16.88
CA GLY A 69 30.86 -10.89 -16.66
C GLY A 69 31.86 -10.61 -15.53
N PRO A 70 32.82 -11.53 -15.31
CA PRO A 70 33.90 -11.31 -14.35
C PRO A 70 34.77 -10.12 -14.76
N ILE A 71 34.91 -9.15 -13.86
CA ILE A 71 35.67 -7.92 -14.07
C ILE A 71 36.72 -7.77 -12.97
N ASN A 72 37.77 -7.01 -13.23
CA ASN A 72 38.85 -6.79 -12.26
C ASN A 72 38.43 -5.80 -11.15
N ALA A 73 39.27 -5.62 -10.13
CA ALA A 73 38.94 -4.83 -8.96
C ALA A 73 38.70 -3.33 -9.27
N ILE A 74 39.32 -2.78 -10.33
CA ILE A 74 39.14 -1.38 -10.73
C ILE A 74 37.72 -1.15 -11.23
N PHE A 75 37.19 -2.06 -12.06
CA PHE A 75 35.79 -2.00 -12.48
C PHE A 75 34.84 -2.08 -11.29
N HIS A 76 35.14 -2.91 -10.28
CA HIS A 76 34.34 -2.96 -9.05
C HIS A 76 34.40 -1.65 -8.27
N ALA A 77 35.54 -0.99 -8.16
CA ALA A 77 35.67 0.30 -7.47
C ALA A 77 34.90 1.41 -8.20
N ILE A 78 35.01 1.46 -9.53
CA ILE A 78 34.21 2.35 -10.39
C ILE A 78 32.72 2.05 -10.25
N ALA A 79 32.35 0.77 -10.25
CA ALA A 79 30.98 0.31 -10.06
C ALA A 79 30.46 0.52 -8.63
N GLN A 80 31.28 0.78 -7.62
CA GLN A 80 30.79 1.15 -6.28
C GLN A 80 30.76 2.68 -6.09
N ASN A 81 31.24 3.44 -7.08
CA ASN A 81 31.34 4.89 -7.02
C ASN A 81 32.10 5.39 -5.78
N ASP A 82 33.18 4.72 -5.40
CA ASP A 82 33.97 5.04 -4.21
C ASP A 82 35.34 5.60 -4.61
N PHE A 83 35.43 6.93 -4.68
CA PHE A 83 36.65 7.64 -5.04
C PHE A 83 37.83 7.32 -4.11
N THR A 84 37.57 7.19 -2.80
CA THR A 84 38.63 6.94 -1.81
C THR A 84 39.25 5.56 -2.02
N ILE A 85 38.41 4.56 -2.29
CA ILE A 85 38.86 3.20 -2.57
C ILE A 85 39.64 3.14 -3.89
N LEU A 86 39.14 3.79 -4.95
CA LEU A 86 39.84 3.82 -6.23
C LEU A 86 41.22 4.47 -6.11
N GLN A 87 41.33 5.60 -5.40
CA GLN A 87 42.60 6.27 -5.12
C GLN A 87 43.55 5.38 -4.30
N THR A 88 43.02 4.71 -3.27
CA THR A 88 43.80 3.79 -2.44
C THR A 88 44.34 2.63 -3.27
N MET A 89 43.53 2.08 -4.17
CA MET A 89 43.95 1.00 -5.07
C MET A 89 45.09 1.40 -5.98
N CYS A 90 44.96 2.54 -6.65
CA CYS A 90 45.97 3.02 -7.60
C CYS A 90 47.29 3.42 -6.92
N THR A 91 47.23 3.89 -5.67
CA THR A 91 48.42 4.36 -4.93
C THR A 91 49.12 3.29 -4.10
N LYS A 92 48.40 2.25 -3.64
CA LYS A 92 48.92 1.25 -2.68
C LYS A 92 49.13 -0.14 -3.28
N THR A 93 48.68 -0.39 -4.51
CA THR A 93 48.93 -1.66 -5.19
C THR A 93 50.42 -1.91 -5.40
N LYS A 94 50.83 -3.17 -5.31
CA LYS A 94 52.19 -3.63 -5.65
C LYS A 94 52.30 -4.18 -7.08
N HIS A 95 51.17 -4.24 -7.78
CA HIS A 95 51.04 -4.77 -9.13
C HIS A 95 50.63 -3.63 -10.06
N ASP A 96 51.20 -3.61 -11.27
CA ASP A 96 50.79 -2.68 -12.33
C ASP A 96 49.34 -2.94 -12.71
N ILE A 97 48.54 -1.88 -12.84
CA ILE A 97 47.11 -2.00 -13.18
C ILE A 97 46.96 -2.25 -14.68
N ASP A 98 46.18 -3.26 -15.03
CA ASP A 98 45.81 -3.52 -16.43
C ASP A 98 44.63 -2.62 -16.84
N TRP A 99 44.95 -1.44 -17.38
CA TRP A 99 43.97 -0.48 -17.90
C TRP A 99 43.33 -0.91 -19.22
N LYS A 100 43.93 -1.88 -19.94
CA LYS A 100 43.41 -2.43 -21.20
C LYS A 100 42.41 -3.56 -20.97
N ALA A 101 42.25 -4.02 -19.72
CA ALA A 101 41.22 -4.97 -19.36
C ALA A 101 39.83 -4.47 -19.77
N THR A 102 39.00 -5.36 -20.31
CA THR A 102 37.63 -5.07 -20.74
C THR A 102 36.62 -5.98 -20.06
N ASP A 103 35.38 -5.52 -19.96
CA ASP A 103 34.25 -6.38 -19.58
C ASP A 103 33.77 -7.29 -20.73
N ASN A 104 32.71 -8.07 -20.50
CA ASN A 104 32.15 -8.98 -21.51
C ASN A 104 31.58 -8.29 -22.77
N LYS A 105 31.41 -6.96 -22.74
CA LYS A 105 30.97 -6.14 -23.88
C LYS A 105 32.14 -5.43 -24.56
N GLY A 106 33.38 -5.68 -24.14
CA GLY A 106 34.57 -5.06 -24.72
C GLY A 106 34.83 -3.64 -24.19
N ARG A 107 34.21 -3.25 -23.07
CA ARG A 107 34.35 -1.90 -22.51
C ARG A 107 35.50 -1.85 -21.51
N ASN A 108 36.42 -0.93 -21.72
CA ASN A 108 37.51 -0.62 -20.78
C ASN A 108 37.04 0.25 -19.60
N ALA A 109 37.91 0.50 -18.62
CA ALA A 109 37.57 1.26 -17.41
C ALA A 109 36.97 2.66 -17.67
N VAL A 110 37.41 3.35 -18.73
CA VAL A 110 36.95 4.71 -19.10
C VAL A 110 35.55 4.67 -19.71
N SER A 111 35.35 3.88 -20.75
CA SER A 111 34.03 3.68 -21.39
C SER A 111 33.01 3.09 -20.39
N PHE A 112 33.47 2.20 -19.51
CA PHE A 112 32.67 1.64 -18.44
C PHE A 112 32.22 2.69 -17.42
N LEU A 113 33.14 3.55 -16.94
CA LEU A 113 32.83 4.66 -16.03
C LEU A 113 31.70 5.52 -16.58
N ILE A 114 31.80 5.91 -17.85
CA ILE A 114 30.84 6.79 -18.51
C ILE A 114 29.48 6.09 -18.70
N ASN A 115 29.50 4.79 -18.98
CA ASN A 115 28.28 4.00 -19.10
C ASN A 115 27.62 3.63 -17.74
N THR A 116 28.26 3.89 -16.58
CA THR A 116 27.64 3.57 -15.28
C THR A 116 26.37 4.39 -15.01
N ASN A 117 25.45 3.82 -14.21
CA ASN A 117 24.13 4.40 -13.92
C ASN A 117 24.15 5.48 -12.81
N TYR A 118 25.31 5.99 -12.36
CA TYR A 118 25.41 6.83 -11.15
C TYR A 118 24.96 8.29 -11.32
N SER A 119 24.55 8.91 -10.20
CA SER A 119 23.97 10.26 -10.09
C SER A 119 24.96 11.40 -10.18
N TYR A 120 26.14 11.20 -9.60
CA TYR A 120 27.17 12.21 -9.55
C TYR A 120 27.99 12.03 -10.81
N GLU A 121 28.13 13.10 -11.58
CA GLU A 121 29.06 13.11 -12.68
C GLU A 121 30.42 12.77 -12.06
N ASN A 122 30.93 11.59 -12.39
CA ASN A 122 32.17 11.06 -11.85
C ASN A 122 33.38 11.79 -12.43
N ILE A 123 33.27 13.12 -12.55
CA ILE A 123 34.29 14.03 -13.05
C ILE A 123 35.53 13.91 -12.18
N ASP A 124 35.39 13.73 -10.87
CA ASP A 124 36.53 13.53 -9.98
C ASP A 124 37.24 12.20 -10.24
N ILE A 125 36.49 11.12 -10.47
CA ILE A 125 37.06 9.82 -10.87
C ILE A 125 37.66 9.92 -12.27
N LEU A 126 37.00 10.60 -13.22
CA LEU A 126 37.47 10.77 -14.59
C LEU A 126 38.78 11.56 -14.60
N LYS A 127 38.84 12.71 -13.92
CA LYS A 127 40.06 13.52 -13.75
C LYS A 127 41.17 12.70 -13.10
N PHE A 128 40.85 11.93 -12.07
CA PHE A 128 41.82 11.05 -11.43
C PHE A 128 42.31 9.94 -12.37
N LEU A 129 41.45 9.35 -13.21
CA LEU A 129 41.85 8.38 -14.22
C LEU A 129 42.73 9.03 -15.29
N VAL A 130 42.44 10.26 -15.74
CA VAL A 130 43.29 11.02 -16.66
C VAL A 130 44.68 11.21 -16.06
N GLU A 131 44.76 11.65 -14.80
CA GLU A 131 46.05 11.84 -14.11
C GLU A 131 46.81 10.53 -13.86
N THR A 132 46.09 9.44 -13.57
CA THR A 132 46.69 8.14 -13.19
C THR A 132 47.12 7.31 -14.40
N ILE A 133 46.36 7.35 -15.49
CA ILE A 133 46.65 6.63 -16.74
C ILE A 133 47.70 7.39 -17.56
N GLY A 134 47.67 8.74 -17.52
CA GLY A 134 48.63 9.57 -18.24
C GLY A 134 48.46 9.48 -19.75
N ASP A 135 49.58 9.33 -20.47
CA ASP A 135 49.66 9.42 -21.93
C ASP A 135 48.79 8.37 -22.67
N ASP A 136 48.45 7.24 -22.03
CA ASP A 136 47.64 6.17 -22.63
C ASP A 136 46.12 6.46 -22.56
N PHE A 137 45.69 7.54 -21.90
CA PHE A 137 44.26 7.82 -21.65
C PHE A 137 43.49 8.05 -22.95
N ASP A 138 44.04 8.83 -23.89
CA ASP A 138 43.35 9.20 -25.13
C ASP A 138 43.14 7.97 -26.02
N GLU A 139 44.15 7.08 -26.10
CA GLU A 139 44.06 5.80 -26.82
C GLU A 139 42.97 4.90 -26.20
N LEU A 140 42.93 4.82 -24.86
CA LEU A 140 41.92 4.04 -24.15
C LEU A 140 40.51 4.60 -24.33
N ALA A 141 40.33 5.92 -24.24
CA ALA A 141 39.02 6.54 -24.42
C ALA A 141 38.48 6.39 -25.86
N ALA A 142 39.37 6.39 -26.85
CA ALA A 142 39.04 6.17 -28.26
C ALA A 142 38.90 4.68 -28.65
N THR A 143 39.19 3.74 -27.75
CA THR A 143 39.06 2.31 -28.04
C THR A 143 37.57 1.92 -28.12
N PRO A 144 37.07 1.40 -29.26
CA PRO A 144 35.68 0.99 -29.40
C PRO A 144 35.42 -0.35 -28.70
N ASP A 145 34.21 -0.51 -28.18
CA ASP A 145 33.73 -1.76 -27.60
C ASP A 145 33.26 -2.78 -28.65
N ASN A 146 32.70 -3.93 -28.23
CA ASN A 146 32.24 -4.99 -29.13
C ASN A 146 31.12 -4.53 -30.10
N ASN A 147 30.44 -3.42 -29.80
CA ASN A 147 29.40 -2.82 -30.63
C ASN A 147 29.91 -1.59 -31.41
N GLY A 148 31.21 -1.33 -31.41
CA GLY A 148 31.82 -0.20 -32.10
C GLY A 148 31.68 1.14 -31.36
N ARG A 149 31.26 1.16 -30.09
CA ARG A 149 31.04 2.41 -29.33
C ARG A 149 32.26 2.80 -28.50
N GLN A 150 32.64 4.06 -28.58
CA GLN A 150 33.70 4.70 -27.78
C GLN A 150 33.15 5.33 -26.50
N ALA A 151 34.06 5.80 -25.65
CA ALA A 151 33.73 6.52 -24.41
C ALA A 151 32.80 7.74 -24.66
N ILE A 152 33.06 8.51 -25.71
CA ILE A 152 32.28 9.71 -26.04
C ILE A 152 30.86 9.37 -26.53
N ASP A 153 30.69 8.27 -27.26
CA ASP A 153 29.38 7.79 -27.71
C ASP A 153 28.47 7.43 -26.53
N TYR A 154 29.06 6.88 -25.47
CA TYR A 154 28.34 6.60 -24.22
C TYR A 154 27.92 7.88 -23.49
N ALA A 155 28.76 8.91 -23.49
CA ALA A 155 28.40 10.21 -22.90
C ALA A 155 27.27 10.89 -23.66
N TYR A 156 27.30 10.79 -25.00
CA TYR A 156 26.28 11.33 -25.91
C TYR A 156 24.94 10.60 -25.76
N THR A 157 24.93 9.27 -25.91
CA THR A 157 23.71 8.43 -25.89
C THR A 157 22.97 8.45 -24.53
N ARG A 158 23.67 8.81 -23.44
CA ARG A 158 23.13 8.81 -22.07
C ARG A 158 22.83 10.21 -21.52
N GLU A 159 22.88 11.25 -22.35
CA GLU A 159 22.61 12.65 -21.98
C GLU A 159 23.50 13.18 -20.83
N ARG A 160 24.76 12.73 -20.74
CA ARG A 160 25.69 13.11 -19.66
C ARG A 160 26.39 14.44 -19.99
N LYS A 161 25.67 15.56 -19.87
CA LYS A 161 26.09 16.88 -20.37
C LYS A 161 27.48 17.34 -19.89
N GLU A 162 27.85 17.19 -18.61
CA GLU A 162 29.18 17.66 -18.17
C GLU A 162 30.30 16.66 -18.45
N LEU A 163 30.05 15.34 -18.39
CA LEU A 163 31.04 14.34 -18.80
C LEU A 163 31.36 14.46 -20.29
N TYR A 164 30.35 14.72 -21.13
CA TYR A 164 30.55 15.01 -22.54
C TYR A 164 31.42 16.27 -22.73
N LYS A 165 31.11 17.37 -22.03
CA LYS A 165 31.92 18.59 -22.07
C LYS A 165 33.37 18.36 -21.63
N GLU A 166 33.61 17.58 -20.58
CA GLU A 166 34.97 17.27 -20.12
C GLU A 166 35.74 16.37 -21.10
N LEU A 167 35.08 15.37 -21.71
CA LEU A 167 35.71 14.54 -22.75
C LEU A 167 36.07 15.34 -24.01
N VAL A 168 35.21 16.29 -24.39
CA VAL A 168 35.48 17.23 -25.51
C VAL A 168 36.67 18.15 -25.17
N LYS A 169 36.77 18.66 -23.93
CA LYS A 169 37.94 19.45 -23.48
C LYS A 169 39.25 18.66 -23.53
N LEU A 170 39.18 17.34 -23.38
CA LEU A 170 40.32 16.43 -23.46
C LEU A 170 40.68 16.04 -24.90
N GLY A 171 39.98 16.57 -25.92
CA GLY A 171 40.35 16.38 -27.34
C GLY A 171 39.66 15.24 -28.07
N LEU A 172 38.71 14.54 -27.43
CA LEU A 172 37.87 13.51 -28.07
C LEU A 172 36.77 14.21 -28.88
N THR A 173 36.64 13.86 -30.18
CA THR A 173 35.62 14.42 -31.08
C THR A 173 34.84 13.30 -31.76
N ILE A 174 33.54 13.51 -31.99
CA ILE A 174 32.70 12.61 -32.78
C ILE A 174 32.90 12.99 -34.25
N GLU A 175 33.25 12.03 -35.12
CA GLU A 175 33.18 12.23 -36.57
C GLU A 175 31.70 12.18 -37.00
N ASP A 176 31.22 13.29 -37.57
CA ASP A 176 29.93 13.47 -38.27
C ASP A 176 28.65 13.01 -37.56
N VAL A 177 28.12 13.84 -36.65
CA VAL A 177 26.66 13.95 -36.42
C VAL A 177 26.30 15.40 -36.04
N GLU A 178 25.44 16.04 -36.84
CA GLU A 178 24.85 17.34 -36.53
C GLU A 178 24.02 17.22 -35.24
N MET A 179 24.31 18.08 -34.27
CA MET A 179 23.48 18.22 -33.08
C MET A 179 22.14 18.83 -33.49
N ASP A 180 21.05 18.06 -33.41
CA ASP A 180 19.73 18.67 -33.25
C ASP A 180 19.69 19.33 -31.87
N THR A 181 20.10 20.60 -31.85
CA THR A 181 19.81 21.52 -30.76
C THR A 181 18.36 21.96 -30.92
N ASP A 182 17.44 21.08 -30.55
CA ASP A 182 16.07 21.36 -30.13
C ASP A 182 15.32 20.03 -30.15
N ASP A 183 15.34 19.32 -29.02
CA ASP A 183 14.27 18.37 -28.71
C ASP A 183 14.03 18.47 -27.21
N GLU A 184 13.03 19.28 -26.89
CA GLU A 184 12.15 19.01 -25.76
C GLU A 184 11.87 17.51 -25.75
N ILE A 185 12.18 16.87 -24.63
CA ILE A 185 11.51 15.67 -24.10
C ILE A 185 10.68 14.95 -25.18
N ASN A 186 11.25 13.96 -25.88
CA ASN A 186 10.43 12.94 -26.54
C ASN A 186 9.74 12.13 -25.42
N GLN A 187 8.66 12.72 -24.90
CA GLN A 187 7.72 12.16 -23.93
C GLN A 187 6.56 11.44 -24.65
N ASP A 188 6.59 11.37 -25.97
CA ASP A 188 5.59 10.70 -26.78
C ASP A 188 6.29 9.48 -27.40
N GLU A 189 5.98 8.25 -27.01
CA GLU A 189 4.86 7.52 -27.62
C GLU A 189 4.00 6.68 -26.64
N GLN A 190 4.16 6.79 -25.32
CA GLN A 190 3.26 6.11 -24.35
C GLN A 190 2.96 6.90 -23.06
N SER A 191 3.31 8.19 -22.99
CA SER A 191 2.88 9.00 -21.84
C SER A 191 1.43 9.47 -22.04
N MET A 192 0.56 9.15 -21.08
CA MET A 192 -0.69 9.90 -20.94
C MET A 192 -0.36 11.15 -20.12
N ASN A 193 0.17 12.20 -20.76
CA ASN A 193 0.09 13.54 -20.18
C ASN A 193 -1.38 13.93 -20.14
N ILE A 194 -2.00 13.79 -18.96
CA ILE A 194 -3.39 14.17 -18.75
C ILE A 194 -3.44 15.70 -18.74
N ASP A 195 -3.97 16.30 -19.80
CA ASP A 195 -4.14 17.76 -19.89
C ASP A 195 -5.12 18.32 -18.84
N GLU A 196 -5.98 17.49 -18.24
CA GLU A 196 -7.00 17.92 -17.30
C GLU A 196 -7.31 16.90 -16.18
N TYR A 197 -6.78 17.14 -14.98
CA TYR A 197 -7.10 16.34 -13.80
C TYR A 197 -8.49 16.66 -13.23
N ILE A 198 -9.13 15.65 -12.63
CA ILE A 198 -10.45 15.82 -12.01
C ILE A 198 -10.28 16.31 -10.57
N THR A 199 -10.88 17.44 -10.24
CA THR A 199 -10.76 18.04 -8.89
C THR A 199 -11.52 17.22 -7.84
N MET A 200 -11.07 17.28 -6.58
CA MET A 200 -11.74 16.61 -5.46
C MET A 200 -13.19 17.07 -5.29
N GLN A 201 -13.46 18.36 -5.54
CA GLN A 201 -14.81 18.91 -5.46
C GLN A 201 -15.73 18.29 -6.52
N ALA A 202 -15.26 18.14 -7.76
CA ALA A 202 -16.03 17.50 -8.82
C ALA A 202 -16.36 16.04 -8.50
N ILE A 203 -15.39 15.29 -7.94
CA ILE A 203 -15.61 13.90 -7.50
C ILE A 203 -16.70 13.83 -6.44
N GLU A 204 -16.68 14.73 -5.45
CA GLU A 204 -17.69 14.76 -4.38
C GLU A 204 -19.09 15.08 -4.90
N GLU A 205 -19.21 16.08 -5.77
CA GLU A 205 -20.48 16.49 -6.38
C GLU A 205 -21.08 15.38 -7.25
N ASP A 206 -20.27 14.76 -8.12
CA ASP A 206 -20.70 13.65 -8.98
C ASP A 206 -21.06 12.40 -8.14
N ALA A 207 -20.29 12.08 -7.10
CA ALA A 207 -20.58 10.96 -6.20
C ALA A 207 -21.84 11.19 -5.36
N GLU A 208 -22.13 12.42 -4.92
CA GLU A 208 -23.39 12.75 -4.25
C GLU A 208 -24.60 12.61 -5.17
N ALA A 209 -24.47 13.08 -6.42
CA ALA A 209 -25.52 12.92 -7.42
C ALA A 209 -25.82 11.44 -7.71
N GLU A 210 -24.79 10.61 -7.89
CA GLU A 210 -24.97 9.17 -8.13
C GLU A 210 -25.61 8.46 -6.93
N ARG A 211 -25.19 8.81 -5.71
CA ARG A 211 -25.81 8.27 -4.49
C ARG A 211 -27.30 8.60 -4.46
N ALA A 212 -27.70 9.84 -4.74
CA ALA A 212 -29.11 10.22 -4.75
C ALA A 212 -29.96 9.39 -5.74
N ILE A 213 -29.37 9.00 -6.88
CA ILE A 213 -30.01 8.12 -7.87
C ILE A 213 -30.16 6.71 -7.29
N LEU A 214 -29.07 6.11 -6.80
CA LEU A 214 -29.10 4.77 -6.19
C LEU A 214 -30.05 4.70 -4.99
N GLU A 215 -30.17 5.79 -4.22
CA GLU A 215 -31.14 5.89 -3.13
C GLU A 215 -32.59 5.91 -3.62
N ALA A 216 -32.86 6.59 -4.74
CA ALA A 216 -34.19 6.63 -5.34
C ALA A 216 -34.57 5.28 -5.96
N GLU A 217 -33.62 4.61 -6.63
CA GLU A 217 -33.79 3.27 -7.19
C GLU A 217 -34.05 2.24 -6.08
N ALA A 218 -33.27 2.26 -5.01
CA ALA A 218 -33.46 1.36 -3.88
C ALA A 218 -34.82 1.55 -3.20
N LYS A 219 -35.29 2.80 -3.06
CA LYS A 219 -36.63 3.09 -2.54
C LYS A 219 -37.73 2.60 -3.48
N ALA A 220 -37.57 2.80 -4.79
CA ALA A 220 -38.52 2.29 -5.78
C ALA A 220 -38.57 0.76 -5.81
N GLU A 221 -37.42 0.08 -5.65
CA GLU A 221 -37.37 -1.38 -5.49
C GLU A 221 -38.07 -1.82 -4.21
N GLU A 222 -37.83 -1.16 -3.06
CA GLU A 222 -38.51 -1.48 -1.80
C GLU A 222 -40.03 -1.26 -1.91
N GLU A 223 -40.47 -0.19 -2.57
CA GLU A 223 -41.89 0.10 -2.82
C GLU A 223 -42.51 -0.94 -3.76
N ALA A 224 -41.84 -1.33 -4.85
CA ALA A 224 -42.30 -2.39 -5.75
C ALA A 224 -42.33 -3.77 -5.07
N THR A 225 -41.41 -4.03 -4.13
CA THR A 225 -41.40 -5.27 -3.33
C THR A 225 -42.55 -5.25 -2.31
N LYS A 226 -42.86 -4.09 -1.72
CA LYS A 226 -44.04 -3.90 -0.85
C LYS A 226 -45.34 -4.04 -1.64
N GLU A 227 -45.45 -3.50 -2.85
CA GLU A 227 -46.64 -3.68 -3.72
C GLU A 227 -46.85 -5.16 -4.12
N ASN A 228 -45.77 -5.94 -4.25
CA ASN A 228 -45.85 -7.39 -4.49
C ASN A 228 -46.25 -8.19 -3.23
N ILE A 229 -46.00 -7.67 -2.03
CA ILE A 229 -46.44 -8.27 -0.76
C ILE A 229 -47.86 -7.81 -0.39
N GLU A 230 -48.26 -6.59 -0.77
CA GLU A 230 -49.61 -6.03 -0.56
C GLU A 230 -50.70 -6.67 -1.42
N ASN A 231 -50.33 -7.55 -2.36
CA ASN A 231 -51.29 -8.39 -3.09
C ASN A 231 -51.70 -9.67 -2.33
N GLU A 232 -51.14 -9.96 -1.14
CA GLU A 232 -51.57 -11.09 -0.30
C GLU A 232 -52.06 -10.76 1.12
N ASP A 233 -52.00 -9.51 1.59
CA ASP A 233 -52.70 -9.15 2.85
C ASP A 233 -53.17 -7.70 2.86
N LYS A 234 -54.47 -7.52 2.69
CA LYS A 234 -55.16 -6.26 3.01
C LYS A 234 -55.36 -6.18 4.52
N ASP A 235 -54.45 -5.54 5.24
CA ASP A 235 -54.82 -4.47 6.17
C ASP A 235 -53.60 -3.88 6.91
N LYS A 236 -53.49 -2.55 6.82
CA LYS A 236 -52.80 -1.61 7.71
C LYS A 236 -51.26 -1.65 7.72
N ASP A 237 -50.65 -0.61 7.17
CA ASP A 237 -50.07 0.44 8.01
C ASP A 237 -49.68 1.69 7.20
N LYS A 238 -50.37 2.80 7.45
CA LYS A 238 -49.93 4.13 7.01
C LYS A 238 -48.86 4.61 7.99
N GLU A 239 -47.59 4.57 7.59
CA GLU A 239 -46.48 5.18 8.32
C GLU A 239 -46.71 6.69 8.50
N LYS A 240 -47.13 7.08 9.71
CA LYS A 240 -47.01 8.46 10.21
C LYS A 240 -45.65 8.61 10.89
N LYS A 241 -44.89 9.65 10.49
CA LYS A 241 -43.67 10.18 11.12
C LYS A 241 -43.73 10.07 12.66
N THR A 242 -42.85 9.25 13.25
CA THR A 242 -42.83 8.97 14.69
C THR A 242 -41.83 9.85 15.45
N VAL A 243 -42.31 10.94 16.04
CA VAL A 243 -41.66 11.60 17.18
C VAL A 243 -42.33 11.02 18.44
N GLY A 244 -41.54 10.42 19.36
CA GLY A 244 -42.06 9.91 20.64
C GLY A 244 -42.34 8.40 20.73
N VAL A 245 -41.45 7.54 20.20
CA VAL A 245 -41.58 6.08 20.37
C VAL A 245 -41.13 5.68 21.79
N VAL A 246 -42.00 4.98 22.51
CA VAL A 246 -41.69 4.42 23.84
C VAL A 246 -40.54 3.43 23.75
N ASP A 247 -39.54 3.59 24.61
CA ASP A 247 -38.34 2.74 24.67
C ASP A 247 -38.74 1.25 24.75
N PRO A 248 -38.28 0.39 23.81
CA PRO A 248 -38.60 -1.03 23.82
C PRO A 248 -38.24 -1.77 25.11
N ALA A 249 -37.17 -1.32 25.79
CA ALA A 249 -36.75 -1.91 27.07
C ALA A 249 -37.80 -1.69 28.19
N SER A 250 -38.70 -0.73 28.03
CA SER A 250 -39.80 -0.49 28.97
C SER A 250 -40.88 -1.58 28.91
N LYS A 251 -40.98 -2.35 27.82
CA LYS A 251 -42.08 -3.27 27.51
C LYS A 251 -43.47 -2.61 27.51
N MET A 252 -43.53 -1.28 27.35
CA MET A 252 -44.76 -0.49 27.37
C MET A 252 -45.12 0.07 25.99
N GLN A 253 -44.53 -0.43 24.88
CA GLN A 253 -44.78 0.13 23.55
C GLN A 253 -46.25 0.02 23.11
N LYS A 254 -46.97 -1.02 23.56
CA LYS A 254 -48.37 -1.25 23.20
C LYS A 254 -49.36 -0.45 24.04
N ILE A 255 -48.94 0.07 25.20
CA ILE A 255 -49.82 0.62 26.24
C ILE A 255 -49.41 2.01 26.74
N GLY A 256 -48.28 2.53 26.26
CA GLY A 256 -47.67 3.76 26.73
C GLY A 256 -47.57 4.81 25.62
N GLN A 257 -47.80 6.07 25.96
CA GLN A 257 -47.56 7.23 25.11
C GLN A 257 -46.54 8.16 25.77
N VAL A 258 -45.56 8.67 25.02
CA VAL A 258 -44.60 9.66 25.55
C VAL A 258 -45.32 10.99 25.74
N LEU A 259 -45.07 11.64 26.88
CA LEU A 259 -45.70 12.89 27.25
C LEU A 259 -44.98 14.08 26.59
N PHE A 260 -45.73 15.08 26.13
CA PHE A 260 -45.22 16.28 25.48
C PHE A 260 -45.42 17.53 26.38
N ASP A 261 -44.52 18.50 26.25
CA ASP A 261 -44.64 19.81 26.89
C ASP A 261 -45.59 20.75 26.13
N GLU A 262 -45.78 21.97 26.64
CA GLU A 262 -46.66 23.00 26.06
C GLU A 262 -46.17 23.50 24.68
N ASN A 263 -44.89 23.31 24.36
CA ASN A 263 -44.27 23.65 23.09
C ASN A 263 -44.24 22.46 22.11
N ASN A 264 -44.91 21.36 22.45
CA ASN A 264 -44.94 20.11 21.68
C ASN A 264 -43.58 19.40 21.59
N ASP A 265 -42.68 19.62 22.56
CA ASP A 265 -41.44 18.87 22.71
C ASP A 265 -41.66 17.65 23.62
N PRO A 266 -41.17 16.45 23.25
CA PRO A 266 -41.34 15.27 24.08
C PRO A 266 -40.48 15.36 25.35
N TYR A 267 -41.04 14.92 26.48
CA TYR A 267 -40.29 14.57 27.68
C TYR A 267 -39.58 13.22 27.47
N ASP A 268 -38.69 13.18 26.48
CA ASP A 268 -37.80 12.06 26.16
C ASP A 268 -36.41 12.60 25.82
N ILE A 269 -35.39 12.18 26.56
CA ILE A 269 -34.02 12.64 26.35
C ILE A 269 -33.02 11.53 26.64
N LEU A 270 -31.97 11.48 25.82
CA LEU A 270 -30.83 10.62 26.01
C LEU A 270 -29.59 11.48 26.21
N VAL A 271 -28.91 11.29 27.34
CA VAL A 271 -27.69 12.01 27.70
C VAL A 271 -26.55 11.03 27.93
N GLN A 272 -25.31 11.47 27.71
CA GLN A 272 -24.10 10.65 27.84
C GLN A 272 -23.08 11.26 28.80
N LYS A 273 -22.35 10.44 29.53
CA LYS A 273 -21.23 10.86 30.39
C LYS A 273 -20.08 9.89 30.19
N VAL A 274 -18.88 10.42 29.96
CA VAL A 274 -17.64 9.62 29.94
C VAL A 274 -16.78 10.03 31.13
N ASP A 275 -16.45 9.06 31.99
CA ASP A 275 -15.62 9.28 33.18
C ASP A 275 -14.37 8.40 33.12
N VAL A 276 -13.20 9.03 32.97
CA VAL A 276 -11.91 8.33 32.83
C VAL A 276 -11.37 7.89 34.20
N ASN A 277 -11.85 8.48 35.30
CA ASN A 277 -11.34 8.22 36.65
C ASN A 277 -12.13 7.16 37.41
N ALA A 278 -13.24 6.66 36.86
CA ALA A 278 -14.04 5.62 37.47
C ALA A 278 -13.41 4.24 37.19
N TYR A 279 -12.40 3.87 38.01
CA TYR A 279 -11.68 2.59 38.01
C TYR A 279 -10.76 2.34 36.79
N PHE A 280 -10.10 1.18 36.76
CA PHE A 280 -9.12 0.74 35.75
C PHE A 280 -9.61 0.79 34.29
N TYR A 281 -10.91 1.01 34.06
CA TYR A 281 -11.54 1.13 32.76
C TYR A 281 -12.37 2.42 32.75
N GLY A 282 -11.99 3.42 31.97
CA GLY A 282 -12.83 4.60 31.77
C GLY A 282 -14.23 4.17 31.33
N CYS A 283 -15.29 4.75 31.90
CA CYS A 283 -16.66 4.31 31.67
C CYS A 283 -17.43 5.35 30.84
N ASN A 284 -17.93 4.94 29.68
CA ASN A 284 -18.91 5.70 28.89
C ASN A 284 -20.32 5.23 29.26
N MET A 285 -21.04 6.06 30.01
CA MET A 285 -22.37 5.80 30.52
C MET A 285 -23.42 6.60 29.76
N PHE A 286 -24.50 5.95 29.33
CA PHE A 286 -25.70 6.64 28.88
C PHE A 286 -26.72 6.76 30.02
N TYR A 287 -27.60 7.75 29.91
CA TYR A 287 -28.75 7.91 30.78
C TYR A 287 -29.92 8.42 29.95
N LYS A 288 -30.94 7.58 29.76
CA LYS A 288 -32.21 7.92 29.13
C LYS A 288 -33.22 8.28 30.19
N LEU A 289 -33.95 9.38 29.98
CA LEU A 289 -35.16 9.72 30.74
C LEU A 289 -36.32 9.87 29.78
N SER A 290 -37.46 9.28 30.12
CA SER A 290 -38.72 9.48 29.40
C SER A 290 -39.89 9.53 30.38
N VAL A 291 -40.91 10.35 30.11
CA VAL A 291 -42.19 10.29 30.83
C VAL A 291 -43.21 9.59 29.93
N ILE A 292 -43.69 8.42 30.39
CA ILE A 292 -44.62 7.56 29.64
C ILE A 292 -45.98 7.59 30.36
N TYR A 293 -47.02 8.04 29.68
CA TYR A 293 -48.40 7.91 30.13
C TYR A 293 -48.94 6.53 29.76
N ASN A 294 -49.34 5.73 30.75
CA ASN A 294 -49.95 4.42 30.55
C ASN A 294 -51.46 4.57 30.41
N THR A 295 -51.98 4.32 29.20
CA THR A 295 -53.39 4.52 28.86
C THR A 295 -54.33 3.47 29.46
N VAL A 296 -53.80 2.32 29.89
CA VAL A 296 -54.60 1.20 30.43
C VAL A 296 -54.81 1.35 31.94
N LEU A 297 -53.76 1.76 32.65
CA LEU A 297 -53.78 1.88 34.11
C LEU A 297 -53.97 3.34 34.59
N ASP A 298 -54.11 4.28 33.66
CA ASP A 298 -54.24 5.71 33.89
C ASP A 298 -53.21 6.25 34.90
N LEU A 299 -51.93 6.00 34.61
CA LEU A 299 -50.81 6.41 35.47
C LEU A 299 -49.63 6.90 34.65
N TYR A 300 -48.82 7.78 35.25
CA TYR A 300 -47.62 8.33 34.64
C TYR A 300 -46.39 7.57 35.13
N VAL A 301 -45.63 6.97 34.21
CA VAL A 301 -44.38 6.29 34.54
C VAL A 301 -43.20 7.15 34.12
N LEU A 302 -42.41 7.58 35.10
CA LEU A 302 -41.06 8.06 34.83
C LEU A 302 -40.16 6.86 34.53
N TRP A 303 -39.71 6.79 33.29
CA TRP A 303 -38.79 5.78 32.80
C TRP A 303 -37.37 6.33 32.83
N THR A 304 -36.49 5.67 33.58
CA THR A 304 -35.06 5.96 33.54
C THR A 304 -34.29 4.70 33.18
N ARG A 305 -33.34 4.82 32.25
CA ARG A 305 -32.49 3.70 31.80
C ARG A 305 -31.05 4.17 31.72
N TRP A 306 -30.13 3.44 32.33
CA TRP A 306 -28.72 3.81 32.38
C TRP A 306 -27.81 2.60 32.29
N GLY A 307 -26.63 2.78 31.74
CA GLY A 307 -25.67 1.70 31.57
C GLY A 307 -24.51 2.14 30.72
N SER A 308 -23.63 1.21 30.38
CA SER A 308 -22.57 1.48 29.42
C SER A 308 -23.20 1.66 28.03
N PHE A 309 -22.67 2.60 27.24
CA PHE A 309 -23.17 2.81 25.87
C PHE A 309 -23.02 1.52 25.05
N GLY A 310 -24.11 1.03 24.44
CA GLY A 310 -24.17 -0.25 23.73
C GLY A 310 -24.78 -1.41 24.52
N GLU A 311 -24.93 -1.29 25.84
CA GLU A 311 -25.64 -2.28 26.66
C GLU A 311 -27.13 -1.94 26.81
N VAL A 312 -27.95 -2.93 27.16
CA VAL A 312 -29.37 -2.70 27.52
C VAL A 312 -29.47 -1.76 28.73
N GLY A 313 -28.51 -1.86 29.65
CA GLY A 313 -28.42 -1.08 30.88
C GLY A 313 -29.36 -1.58 32.00
N MET A 314 -29.25 -0.97 33.18
CA MET A 314 -30.26 -1.06 34.23
C MET A 314 -31.36 -0.03 33.97
N HIS A 315 -32.57 -0.32 34.45
CA HIS A 315 -33.71 0.58 34.28
C HIS A 315 -34.58 0.64 35.52
N GLN A 316 -35.28 1.76 35.69
CA GLN A 316 -36.25 1.96 36.75
C GLN A 316 -37.54 2.54 36.18
N LYS A 317 -38.66 2.05 36.73
CA LYS A 317 -40.02 2.54 36.48
C LYS A 317 -40.53 3.14 37.77
N THR A 318 -40.73 4.45 37.80
CA THR A 318 -41.30 5.12 38.96
C THR A 318 -42.71 5.57 38.59
N PRO A 319 -43.76 4.96 39.16
CA PRO A 319 -45.15 5.35 38.88
C PRO A 319 -45.54 6.60 39.68
N PHE A 320 -46.34 7.45 39.05
CA PHE A 320 -46.93 8.68 39.60
C PHE A 320 -48.41 8.73 39.26
N LEU A 321 -49.21 9.29 40.17
CA LEU A 321 -50.65 9.44 40.01
C LEU A 321 -51.01 10.70 39.21
N THR A 322 -50.15 11.71 39.23
CA THR A 322 -50.37 12.99 38.56
C THR A 322 -49.27 13.30 37.55
N LYS A 323 -49.62 14.08 36.52
CA LYS A 323 -48.67 14.52 35.47
C LYS A 323 -47.60 15.43 36.06
N GLU A 324 -48.02 16.31 36.97
CA GLU A 324 -47.20 17.36 37.56
C GLU A 324 -46.07 16.78 38.43
N GLU A 325 -46.36 15.74 39.21
CA GLU A 325 -45.36 15.04 40.03
C GLU A 325 -44.32 14.35 39.14
N ALA A 326 -44.75 13.65 38.09
CA ALA A 326 -43.86 12.96 37.16
C ALA A 326 -42.91 13.92 36.42
N VAL A 327 -43.44 15.07 35.97
CA VAL A 327 -42.66 16.11 35.28
C VAL A 327 -41.69 16.81 36.24
N THR A 328 -42.11 17.06 37.48
CA THR A 328 -41.24 17.70 38.49
C THR A 328 -40.04 16.82 38.81
N GLU A 329 -40.27 15.51 39.01
CA GLU A 329 -39.19 14.55 39.25
C GLU A 329 -38.29 14.40 38.01
N PHE A 330 -38.87 14.35 36.82
CA PHE A 330 -38.11 14.34 35.57
C PHE A 330 -37.14 15.54 35.46
N LYS A 331 -37.62 16.76 35.71
CA LYS A 331 -36.80 17.99 35.67
C LYS A 331 -35.73 17.98 36.77
N SER A 332 -36.04 17.45 37.95
CA SER A 332 -35.10 17.29 39.07
C SER A 332 -33.94 16.35 38.72
N ILE A 333 -34.24 15.16 38.17
CA ILE A 333 -33.22 14.20 37.76
C ILE A 333 -32.39 14.78 36.61
N PHE A 334 -33.01 15.42 35.62
CA PHE A 334 -32.29 16.07 34.53
C PHE A 334 -31.27 17.10 35.05
N LYS A 335 -31.70 18.00 35.95
CA LYS A 335 -30.83 19.01 36.57
C LYS A 335 -29.72 18.39 37.42
N SER A 336 -30.02 17.32 38.15
CA SER A 336 -29.01 16.58 38.92
C SER A 336 -27.96 15.92 38.02
N LYS A 337 -28.36 15.36 36.87
CA LYS A 337 -27.44 14.64 35.98
C LYS A 337 -26.63 15.57 35.06
N THR A 338 -27.23 16.61 34.51
CA THR A 338 -26.57 17.51 33.54
C THR A 338 -26.05 18.81 34.17
N GLY A 339 -26.64 19.24 35.29
CA GLY A 339 -26.37 20.54 35.90
C GLY A 339 -27.05 21.71 35.20
N ASN A 340 -27.90 21.47 34.20
CA ASN A 340 -28.67 22.49 33.46
C ASN A 340 -30.16 22.42 33.81
N ALA A 341 -30.89 23.53 33.67
CA ALA A 341 -32.34 23.50 33.81
C ALA A 341 -32.96 22.83 32.56
N TRP A 342 -34.12 22.20 32.70
CA TRP A 342 -34.81 21.56 31.57
C TRP A 342 -35.17 22.53 30.43
N GLU A 343 -35.40 23.80 30.76
CA GLU A 343 -35.70 24.81 29.74
C GLU A 343 -34.47 25.16 28.89
N ASP A 344 -33.26 24.96 29.43
CA ASP A 344 -31.99 25.19 28.72
C ASP A 344 -31.52 23.94 27.94
N ARG A 345 -32.39 22.96 27.72
CA ARG A 345 -32.06 21.70 27.03
C ARG A 345 -31.70 21.85 25.55
N LYS A 346 -31.96 23.01 24.94
CA LYS A 346 -31.68 23.22 23.52
C LYS A 346 -30.17 23.31 23.29
N PRO A 347 -29.66 22.88 22.11
CA PRO A 347 -28.22 22.87 21.83
C PRO A 347 -27.54 24.23 21.97
N GLU A 348 -28.28 25.31 21.68
CA GLU A 348 -27.80 26.70 21.73
C GLU A 348 -27.63 27.23 23.17
N THR A 349 -28.38 26.69 24.13
CA THR A 349 -28.43 27.15 25.53
C THR A 349 -27.75 26.19 26.50
N PHE A 350 -27.50 24.94 26.09
CA PHE A 350 -26.93 23.91 26.96
C PHE A 350 -25.42 24.12 27.16
N VAL A 351 -25.00 24.30 28.42
CA VAL A 351 -23.59 24.43 28.78
C VAL A 351 -23.06 23.12 29.39
N PRO A 352 -22.12 22.41 28.73
CA PRO A 352 -21.52 21.20 29.29
C PRO A 352 -20.71 21.52 30.57
N LYS A 353 -20.87 20.70 31.61
CA LYS A 353 -20.21 20.90 32.92
C LYS A 353 -19.29 19.73 33.27
N PRO A 354 -18.09 19.98 33.83
CA PRO A 354 -17.15 18.93 34.20
C PRO A 354 -17.75 17.83 35.09
N GLY A 355 -17.67 16.58 34.63
CA GLY A 355 -18.14 15.39 35.37
C GLY A 355 -19.65 15.15 35.37
N ARG A 356 -20.42 15.90 34.57
CA ARG A 356 -21.88 15.75 34.38
C ARG A 356 -22.21 15.15 33.01
N PHE A 357 -23.48 14.78 32.80
CA PHE A 357 -23.96 14.25 31.51
C PHE A 357 -24.13 15.36 30.47
N GLU A 358 -23.71 15.10 29.23
CA GLU A 358 -23.84 15.94 28.04
C GLU A 358 -25.00 15.48 27.15
N LEU A 359 -25.55 16.40 26.34
CA LEU A 359 -26.61 16.08 25.37
C LEU A 359 -26.09 15.24 24.21
N ILE A 360 -26.88 14.24 23.81
CA ILE A 360 -26.71 13.57 22.53
C ILE A 360 -27.54 14.32 21.48
N LEU A 361 -26.86 15.02 20.56
CA LEU A 361 -27.49 15.65 19.41
C LEU A 361 -27.86 14.57 18.39
N ALA A 362 -28.96 13.88 18.61
CA ALA A 362 -29.50 12.95 17.63
C ALA A 362 -30.24 13.76 16.55
N LYS A 363 -29.56 14.06 15.43
CA LYS A 363 -30.31 14.18 14.17
C LYS A 363 -30.87 12.79 13.87
N PRO A 364 -32.18 12.63 13.58
CA PRO A 364 -32.67 11.34 13.12
C PRO A 364 -31.87 10.97 11.87
N PRO A 365 -31.16 9.83 11.86
CA PRO A 365 -30.53 9.39 10.63
C PRO A 365 -31.64 9.15 9.62
N LYS A 366 -31.61 9.83 8.46
CA LYS A 366 -32.15 9.19 7.26
C LYS A 366 -31.46 7.83 7.23
N LYS A 367 -32.20 6.71 7.25
CA LYS A 367 -31.58 5.38 7.15
C LYS A 367 -30.69 5.42 5.91
N PRO A 368 -29.36 5.38 6.08
CA PRO A 368 -28.48 5.61 4.95
C PRO A 368 -28.54 4.36 4.07
N VAL A 369 -28.70 4.56 2.77
CA VAL A 369 -28.83 3.43 1.83
C VAL A 369 -27.50 2.69 1.76
N ILE A 370 -27.55 1.37 1.95
CA ILE A 370 -26.39 0.51 1.82
C ILE A 370 -26.15 0.30 0.33
N LEU A 371 -25.00 0.76 -0.16
CA LEU A 371 -24.60 0.56 -1.56
C LEU A 371 -24.52 -0.95 -1.86
N LYS A 372 -25.37 -1.42 -2.77
CA LYS A 372 -25.26 -2.75 -3.38
C LYS A 372 -24.08 -2.76 -4.35
N SER A 373 -23.59 -3.96 -4.68
CA SER A 373 -22.58 -4.11 -5.74
C SER A 373 -23.14 -3.57 -7.07
N PHE A 374 -22.31 -2.83 -7.81
CA PHE A 374 -22.68 -2.31 -9.11
C PHE A 374 -21.52 -2.45 -10.10
N ASP A 375 -21.87 -2.73 -11.34
CA ASP A 375 -20.93 -2.73 -12.45
C ASP A 375 -20.79 -1.29 -12.96
N PHE A 376 -19.66 -0.68 -12.66
CA PHE A 376 -19.35 0.69 -13.06
C PHE A 376 -18.51 0.76 -14.33
N VAL A 377 -18.01 -0.38 -14.84
CA VAL A 377 -17.08 -0.44 -15.98
C VAL A 377 -17.84 -0.33 -17.31
N LYS A 378 -19.11 -0.72 -17.33
CA LYS A 378 -19.97 -0.59 -18.52
C LYS A 378 -20.09 0.87 -18.97
N SER A 379 -19.50 1.17 -20.12
CA SER A 379 -19.60 2.45 -20.80
C SER A 379 -19.76 2.27 -22.31
N SER A 380 -20.49 3.18 -22.94
CA SER A 380 -20.57 3.31 -24.40
C SER A 380 -19.39 4.11 -24.98
N VAL A 381 -18.58 4.73 -24.13
CA VAL A 381 -17.43 5.55 -24.52
C VAL A 381 -16.17 4.66 -24.46
N PRO A 382 -15.37 4.57 -25.53
CA PRO A 382 -14.12 3.80 -25.50
C PRO A 382 -13.08 4.47 -24.59
N SER A 383 -12.26 3.65 -23.93
CA SER A 383 -11.14 4.16 -23.12
C SER A 383 -10.02 4.72 -23.97
N GLN A 384 -9.37 5.78 -23.48
CA GLN A 384 -8.17 6.37 -24.06
C GLN A 384 -6.87 5.84 -23.41
N LEU A 385 -6.97 4.96 -22.41
CA LEU A 385 -5.83 4.46 -21.67
C LEU A 385 -5.07 3.39 -22.47
N PRO A 386 -3.72 3.34 -22.36
CA PRO A 386 -2.94 2.20 -22.81
C PRO A 386 -3.43 0.90 -22.16
N SER A 387 -3.42 -0.20 -22.90
CA SER A 387 -3.95 -1.49 -22.45
C SER A 387 -3.35 -1.97 -21.12
N ALA A 388 -2.05 -1.74 -20.88
CA ALA A 388 -1.41 -2.10 -19.62
C ALA A 388 -1.98 -1.35 -18.40
N ILE A 389 -2.24 -0.05 -18.54
CA ILE A 389 -2.82 0.78 -17.48
C ILE A 389 -4.29 0.41 -17.29
N TYR A 390 -5.04 0.26 -18.39
CA TYR A 390 -6.43 -0.18 -18.38
C TYR A 390 -6.60 -1.51 -17.63
N ASN A 391 -5.82 -2.53 -18.00
CA ASN A 391 -5.82 -3.84 -17.36
C ASN A 391 -5.40 -3.78 -15.88
N SER A 392 -4.45 -2.91 -15.55
CA SER A 392 -4.03 -2.71 -14.16
C SER A 392 -5.11 -2.04 -13.31
N LEU A 393 -5.81 -1.03 -13.84
CA LEU A 393 -6.93 -0.37 -13.14
C LEU A 393 -8.07 -1.35 -12.86
N ASN A 394 -8.34 -2.28 -13.77
CA ASN A 394 -9.33 -3.34 -13.57
C ASN A 394 -9.02 -4.23 -12.34
N ILE A 395 -7.76 -4.33 -11.92
CA ILE A 395 -7.36 -5.12 -10.74
C ILE A 395 -7.71 -4.40 -9.43
N PHE A 396 -7.43 -3.10 -9.34
CA PHE A 396 -7.57 -2.38 -8.07
C PHE A 396 -8.76 -1.43 -7.98
N CYS A 397 -9.49 -1.19 -9.07
CA CYS A 397 -10.77 -0.48 -9.08
C CYS A 397 -11.94 -1.46 -8.93
N ASP A 398 -11.93 -2.30 -7.89
CA ASP A 398 -13.00 -3.26 -7.61
C ASP A 398 -13.88 -2.80 -6.44
N PHE A 399 -15.17 -2.51 -6.72
CA PHE A 399 -16.10 -2.02 -5.71
C PHE A 399 -16.35 -3.02 -4.58
N ASP A 400 -16.42 -4.33 -4.88
CA ASP A 400 -16.67 -5.35 -3.87
C ASP A 400 -15.50 -5.47 -2.89
N ALA A 401 -14.26 -5.41 -3.41
CA ALA A 401 -13.04 -5.42 -2.62
C ALA A 401 -12.89 -4.15 -1.77
N LEU A 402 -13.25 -2.98 -2.31
CA LEU A 402 -13.31 -1.72 -1.55
C LEU A 402 -14.36 -1.77 -0.44
N ASN A 403 -15.58 -2.24 -0.76
CA ASN A 403 -16.67 -2.35 0.21
C ASN A 403 -16.35 -3.37 1.31
N GLN A 404 -15.68 -4.47 0.96
CA GLN A 404 -15.21 -5.44 1.95
C GLN A 404 -14.13 -4.86 2.86
N GLY A 405 -13.17 -4.10 2.31
CA GLY A 405 -12.20 -3.34 3.10
C GLY A 405 -12.88 -2.34 4.03
N TYR A 406 -13.90 -1.65 3.54
CA TYR A 406 -14.66 -0.68 4.32
C TYR A 406 -15.39 -1.32 5.52
N LYS A 407 -15.96 -2.51 5.35
CA LYS A 407 -16.60 -3.26 6.45
C LYS A 407 -15.63 -3.58 7.60
N GLN A 408 -14.35 -3.76 7.31
CA GLN A 408 -13.31 -4.01 8.33
C GLN A 408 -12.99 -2.78 9.20
N LEU A 409 -13.43 -1.57 8.80
CA LEU A 409 -13.22 -0.34 9.56
C LEU A 409 -14.14 -0.20 10.78
N GLU A 410 -15.13 -1.10 10.92
CA GLU A 410 -16.12 -1.10 11.99
C GLU A 410 -16.88 0.25 12.12
N LEU A 411 -17.18 0.90 10.98
CA LEU A 411 -17.88 2.19 10.93
C LEU A 411 -19.40 2.02 10.84
N ASP A 412 -20.12 2.81 11.63
CA ASP A 412 -21.59 2.92 11.59
C ASP A 412 -22.04 4.04 10.63
N ILE A 413 -21.31 4.17 9.52
CA ILE A 413 -21.65 5.03 8.38
C ILE A 413 -21.47 4.17 7.14
N PRO A 414 -22.42 4.12 6.19
CA PRO A 414 -22.21 3.36 4.96
C PRO A 414 -21.05 3.87 4.11
N ALA A 415 -20.51 2.95 3.32
CA ALA A 415 -19.42 3.19 2.37
C ALA A 415 -19.71 4.40 1.47
N GLY A 416 -18.72 5.27 1.27
CA GLY A 416 -18.83 6.45 0.40
C GLY A 416 -19.76 7.56 0.92
N GLN A 417 -20.18 7.53 2.20
CA GLN A 417 -21.08 8.54 2.77
C GLN A 417 -20.42 9.46 3.79
N ILE A 418 -19.09 9.48 3.82
CA ILE A 418 -18.34 10.36 4.72
C ILE A 418 -17.86 11.56 3.88
N PRO A 419 -18.39 12.78 4.12
CA PRO A 419 -17.86 13.97 3.45
C PRO A 419 -16.39 14.18 3.81
N GLN A 420 -15.57 14.67 2.89
CA GLN A 420 -14.14 14.89 3.15
C GLN A 420 -13.92 15.86 4.31
N LYS A 421 -14.73 16.93 4.38
CA LYS A 421 -14.73 17.87 5.51
C LYS A 421 -14.86 17.18 6.88
N ARG A 422 -15.65 16.10 6.97
CA ARG A 422 -15.84 15.33 8.22
C ARG A 422 -14.57 14.55 8.60
N ILE A 423 -13.83 14.08 7.61
CA ILE A 423 -12.54 13.40 7.77
C ILE A 423 -11.48 14.42 8.21
N ASP A 424 -11.46 15.59 7.59
CA ASP A 424 -10.52 16.68 7.91
C ASP A 424 -10.74 17.17 9.36
N GLU A 425 -12.00 17.39 9.76
CA GLU A 425 -12.37 17.72 11.15
C GLU A 425 -11.92 16.62 12.14
N ALA A 426 -12.00 15.35 11.74
CA ALA A 426 -11.53 14.25 12.56
C ALA A 426 -9.99 14.23 12.71
N TYR A 427 -9.24 14.55 11.66
CA TYR A 427 -7.78 14.72 11.73
C TYR A 427 -7.39 15.85 12.67
N GLU A 428 -8.06 17.01 12.59
CA GLU A 428 -7.79 18.11 13.52
C GLU A 428 -8.02 17.72 14.98
N ILE A 429 -9.05 16.92 15.27
CA ILE A 429 -9.32 16.45 16.63
C ILE A 429 -8.22 15.50 17.10
N ILE A 430 -7.77 14.58 16.24
CA ILE A 430 -6.66 13.67 16.55
C ILE A 430 -5.37 14.45 16.83
N ASP A 431 -5.08 15.51 16.07
CA ASP A 431 -3.89 16.34 16.32
C ASP A 431 -4.01 17.18 17.59
N LYS A 432 -5.20 17.68 17.92
CA LYS A 432 -5.48 18.33 19.22
C LYS A 432 -5.31 17.35 20.38
N LEU A 433 -5.78 16.11 20.24
CA LEU A 433 -5.61 15.03 21.22
C LEU A 433 -4.13 14.68 21.42
N SER A 434 -3.36 14.57 20.32
CA SER A 434 -1.92 14.31 20.35
C SER A 434 -1.18 15.31 21.25
N LYS A 435 -1.41 16.61 21.04
CA LYS A 435 -0.80 17.69 21.85
C LYS A 435 -1.18 17.61 23.33
N LEU A 436 -2.43 17.29 23.65
CA LEU A 436 -2.89 17.15 25.03
C LEU A 436 -2.30 15.92 25.73
N ILE A 437 -2.19 14.79 25.02
CA ILE A 437 -1.57 13.56 25.54
C ILE A 437 -0.08 13.81 25.80
N GLU A 438 0.60 14.52 24.89
CA GLU A 438 2.00 14.92 25.05
C GLU A 438 2.18 15.81 26.30
N GLU A 439 1.32 16.83 26.49
CA GLU A 439 1.36 17.69 27.69
C GLU A 439 1.20 16.88 28.98
N ILE A 440 0.26 15.92 29.04
CA ILE A 440 0.08 15.05 30.22
C ILE A 440 1.29 14.14 30.42
N SER A 441 1.84 13.59 29.34
CA SER A 441 2.97 12.64 29.41
C SER A 441 4.28 13.30 29.86
N SER A 442 4.48 14.59 29.51
CA SER A 442 5.64 15.38 29.91
C SER A 442 5.71 15.64 31.43
N GLN A 443 4.56 15.60 32.11
CA GLN A 443 4.44 15.83 33.55
C GLN A 443 4.27 14.49 34.30
N ALA A 444 5.40 13.86 34.66
CA ALA A 444 5.43 12.52 35.24
C ALA A 444 4.72 12.39 36.60
N VAL A 445 4.64 13.46 37.41
CA VAL A 445 4.02 13.42 38.75
C VAL A 445 3.22 14.69 39.03
N PHE A 446 1.92 14.54 39.32
CA PHE A 446 1.03 15.62 39.76
C PHE A 446 0.95 15.63 41.30
N THR A 447 1.83 16.40 41.93
CA THR A 447 2.03 16.38 43.40
C THR A 447 1.15 17.39 44.12
N THR A 448 0.96 18.59 43.55
CA THR A 448 0.23 19.68 44.20
C THR A 448 -1.28 19.64 43.91
N LYS A 449 -2.07 20.33 44.73
CA LYS A 449 -3.54 20.42 44.54
C LYS A 449 -3.91 21.12 43.21
N GLU A 450 -3.12 22.10 42.80
CA GLU A 450 -3.29 22.85 41.55
C GLU A 450 -2.92 21.99 40.33
N GLU A 451 -1.81 21.24 40.40
CA GLU A 451 -1.42 20.26 39.37
C GLU A 451 -2.48 19.18 39.16
N ARG A 452 -3.06 18.66 40.25
CA ARG A 452 -4.16 17.68 40.17
C ARG A 452 -5.43 18.28 39.55
N ALA A 453 -5.71 19.56 39.82
CA ALA A 453 -6.83 20.26 39.20
C ALA A 453 -6.56 20.47 37.69
N LYS A 454 -5.34 20.84 37.30
CA LYS A 454 -4.91 20.96 35.91
C LYS A 454 -5.01 19.63 35.16
N LYS A 455 -4.52 18.53 35.75
CA LYS A 455 -4.66 17.19 35.18
C LYS A 455 -6.13 16.85 34.92
N LYS A 456 -7.00 17.10 35.90
CA LYS A 456 -8.43 16.83 35.78
C LYS A 456 -9.09 17.64 34.66
N ASP A 457 -8.65 18.87 34.44
CA ASP A 457 -9.10 19.71 33.31
C ASP A 457 -8.61 19.16 31.97
N LEU A 458 -7.35 18.75 31.87
CA LEU A 458 -6.77 18.12 30.67
C LEU A 458 -7.47 16.79 30.33
N ASP A 459 -7.65 15.91 31.32
CA ASP A 459 -8.39 14.65 31.17
C ASP A 459 -9.82 14.91 30.67
N HIS A 460 -10.47 15.96 31.18
CA HIS A 460 -11.80 16.36 30.73
C HIS A 460 -11.81 16.84 29.27
N LYS A 461 -10.83 17.65 28.86
CA LYS A 461 -10.68 18.08 27.46
C LYS A 461 -10.45 16.90 26.51
N ILE A 462 -9.61 15.93 26.91
CA ILE A 462 -9.38 14.70 26.16
C ILE A 462 -10.68 13.93 25.95
N VAL A 463 -11.51 13.82 26.98
CA VAL A 463 -12.83 13.18 26.88
C VAL A 463 -13.74 13.92 25.90
N GLN A 464 -13.81 15.25 26.00
CA GLN A 464 -14.66 16.05 25.12
C GLN A 464 -14.27 15.90 23.65
N LEU A 465 -12.97 15.97 23.36
CA LEU A 465 -12.43 15.77 22.01
C LEU A 465 -12.66 14.33 21.53
N SER A 466 -12.45 13.32 22.38
CA SER A 466 -12.76 11.93 22.05
C SER A 466 -14.24 11.77 21.66
N ASN A 467 -15.15 12.36 22.42
CA ASN A 467 -16.59 12.34 22.12
C ASN A 467 -16.93 13.07 20.82
N GLN A 468 -16.23 14.16 20.50
CA GLN A 468 -16.39 14.83 19.21
C GLN A 468 -15.92 13.92 18.07
N TYR A 469 -14.75 13.30 18.20
CA TYR A 469 -14.22 12.35 17.21
C TYR A 469 -15.18 11.18 16.97
N TYR A 470 -15.68 10.51 18.02
CA TYR A 470 -16.62 9.39 17.84
C TYR A 470 -18.01 9.82 17.36
N ARG A 471 -18.41 11.08 17.53
CA ARG A 471 -19.60 11.65 16.86
C ARG A 471 -19.36 11.82 15.36
N LEU A 472 -18.15 12.21 14.97
CA LEU A 472 -17.76 12.27 13.57
C LEU A 472 -17.56 10.88 12.97
N LEU A 473 -17.05 9.89 13.68
CA LEU A 473 -16.82 8.55 13.14
C LEU A 473 -17.32 7.48 14.11
N PRO A 474 -18.64 7.21 14.13
CA PRO A 474 -19.26 6.25 15.03
C PRO A 474 -18.84 4.82 14.69
N LYS A 475 -18.69 3.97 15.71
CA LYS A 475 -18.26 2.57 15.60
C LYS A 475 -19.43 1.60 15.77
N THR A 476 -19.40 0.49 15.02
CA THR A 476 -20.44 -0.57 15.05
C THR A 476 -20.33 -1.53 16.24
N SER A 477 -19.12 -1.85 16.70
CA SER A 477 -18.89 -2.80 17.81
C SER A 477 -18.65 -2.07 19.14
N GLN A 478 -19.68 -2.00 19.99
CA GLN A 478 -19.60 -1.31 21.30
C GLN A 478 -19.85 -2.23 22.50
N ASN A 479 -19.48 -3.51 22.41
CA ASN A 479 -19.68 -4.48 23.49
C ASN A 479 -18.97 -4.11 24.82
N ARG A 480 -18.09 -3.09 24.85
CA ARG A 480 -17.40 -2.60 26.05
C ARG A 480 -17.54 -1.08 26.27
N GLY A 481 -18.42 -0.41 25.52
CA GLY A 481 -18.52 1.05 25.48
C GLY A 481 -17.32 1.74 24.79
N ILE A 482 -17.52 2.98 24.35
CA ILE A 482 -16.47 3.78 23.70
C ILE A 482 -15.46 4.27 24.75
N GLN A 483 -14.17 4.00 24.54
CA GLN A 483 -13.08 4.48 25.41
C GLN A 483 -12.54 5.82 24.93
N ALA A 484 -12.22 6.70 25.89
CA ALA A 484 -11.53 7.96 25.58
C ALA A 484 -10.13 7.70 25.01
N ILE A 485 -9.73 8.51 24.04
CA ILE A 485 -8.42 8.44 23.38
C ILE A 485 -7.43 9.19 24.28
N SER A 486 -6.99 8.53 25.37
CA SER A 486 -6.17 9.15 26.42
C SER A 486 -4.73 8.64 26.46
N ARG A 487 -4.38 7.65 25.61
CA ARG A 487 -3.06 7.05 25.53
C ARG A 487 -2.55 7.14 24.10
N GLU A 488 -1.24 7.31 23.95
CA GLU A 488 -0.56 7.35 22.66
C GLU A 488 -0.88 6.11 21.80
N ALA A 489 -0.86 4.92 22.39
CA ALA A 489 -1.19 3.68 21.67
C ALA A 489 -2.63 3.67 21.08
N THR A 490 -3.59 4.24 21.82
CA THR A 490 -4.98 4.34 21.35
C THR A 490 -5.13 5.44 20.30
N LEU A 491 -4.42 6.56 20.47
CA LEU A 491 -4.39 7.66 19.51
C LEU A 491 -3.91 7.19 18.14
N GLU A 492 -2.78 6.50 18.10
CA GLU A 492 -2.19 6.03 16.86
C GLU A 492 -3.02 4.94 16.16
N LEU A 493 -3.70 4.10 16.94
CA LEU A 493 -4.66 3.13 16.43
C LEU A 493 -5.85 3.83 15.73
N GLU A 494 -6.38 4.89 16.34
CA GLU A 494 -7.45 5.69 15.73
C GLU A 494 -6.96 6.51 14.52
N ARG A 495 -5.74 7.06 14.59
CA ARG A 495 -5.10 7.76 13.46
C ARG A 495 -4.96 6.84 12.25
N GLY A 496 -4.46 5.63 12.44
CA GLY A 496 -4.37 4.65 11.36
C GLY A 496 -5.74 4.25 10.83
N ARG A 497 -6.75 4.10 11.69
CA ARG A 497 -8.12 3.78 11.27
C ARG A 497 -8.65 4.90 10.36
N LEU A 498 -8.46 6.15 10.78
CA LEU A 498 -8.81 7.35 10.03
C LEU A 498 -8.11 7.40 8.66
N ASN A 499 -6.83 7.02 8.57
CA ASN A 499 -6.11 6.89 7.29
C ASN A 499 -6.79 5.89 6.34
N ASN A 500 -7.17 4.71 6.83
CA ASN A 500 -7.88 3.73 6.01
C ASN A 500 -9.29 4.21 5.62
N VAL A 501 -9.98 4.94 6.50
CA VAL A 501 -11.25 5.61 6.14
C VAL A 501 -11.02 6.53 4.96
N ASN A 502 -9.97 7.37 5.00
CA ASN A 502 -9.68 8.35 3.97
C ASN A 502 -9.36 7.69 2.61
N TYR A 503 -8.57 6.60 2.61
CA TYR A 503 -8.28 5.85 1.39
C TYR A 503 -9.54 5.23 0.78
N LEU A 504 -10.28 4.44 1.57
CA LEU A 504 -11.41 3.69 1.05
C LEU A 504 -12.58 4.60 0.67
N ASN A 505 -12.84 5.65 1.46
CA ASN A 505 -13.89 6.62 1.15
C ASN A 505 -13.59 7.38 -0.14
N PHE A 506 -12.35 7.82 -0.35
CA PHE A 506 -11.93 8.41 -1.61
C PHE A 506 -12.15 7.45 -2.78
N SER A 507 -11.64 6.21 -2.67
CA SER A 507 -11.75 5.23 -3.73
C SER A 507 -13.20 4.92 -4.11
N ILE A 508 -14.08 4.75 -3.13
CA ILE A 508 -15.51 4.49 -3.35
C ILE A 508 -16.17 5.69 -4.04
N ASN A 509 -15.87 6.92 -3.62
CA ASN A 509 -16.44 8.12 -4.23
C ASN A 509 -15.98 8.28 -5.68
N VAL A 510 -14.72 7.95 -5.99
CA VAL A 510 -14.22 7.93 -7.38
C VAL A 510 -15.01 6.95 -8.23
N LEU A 511 -15.29 5.74 -7.75
CA LEU A 511 -16.07 4.76 -8.52
C LEU A 511 -17.53 5.20 -8.75
N LEU A 512 -18.15 5.84 -7.75
CA LEU A 512 -19.50 6.41 -7.88
C LEU A 512 -19.53 7.55 -8.89
N ALA A 513 -18.56 8.46 -8.83
CA ALA A 513 -18.44 9.57 -9.76
C ALA A 513 -18.12 9.10 -11.19
N ALA A 514 -17.27 8.09 -11.33
CA ALA A 514 -16.97 7.45 -12.62
C ALA A 514 -18.24 6.83 -13.23
N LYS A 515 -19.09 6.17 -12.42
CA LYS A 515 -20.38 5.65 -12.88
C LYS A 515 -21.30 6.76 -13.37
N ARG A 516 -21.39 7.88 -12.63
CA ARG A 516 -22.21 9.04 -13.02
C ARG A 516 -21.83 9.58 -14.39
N ARG A 517 -20.53 9.66 -14.65
CA ARG A 517 -19.94 10.22 -15.87
C ARG A 517 -19.65 9.19 -16.95
N ALA A 518 -20.09 7.94 -16.77
CA ALA A 518 -19.83 6.83 -17.71
C ALA A 518 -20.35 7.09 -19.14
N SER A 519 -21.27 8.04 -19.33
CA SER A 519 -21.76 8.47 -20.66
C SER A 519 -20.88 9.52 -21.35
N GLU A 520 -20.03 10.22 -20.58
CA GLU A 520 -19.16 11.30 -21.06
C GLU A 520 -17.71 10.84 -21.19
N ILE A 521 -17.25 10.02 -20.25
CA ILE A 521 -15.87 9.53 -20.16
C ILE A 521 -15.87 8.07 -19.73
N HIS A 522 -14.93 7.29 -20.24
CA HIS A 522 -14.80 5.90 -19.81
C HIS A 522 -14.47 5.85 -18.29
N PRO A 523 -15.12 4.97 -17.51
CA PRO A 523 -14.98 4.92 -16.05
C PRO A 523 -13.53 4.78 -15.55
N PHE A 524 -12.70 3.97 -16.21
CA PHE A 524 -11.28 3.86 -15.85
C PHE A 524 -10.48 5.12 -16.19
N ASP A 525 -10.84 5.84 -17.25
CA ASP A 525 -10.20 7.11 -17.60
C ASP A 525 -10.53 8.15 -16.51
N TYR A 526 -11.79 8.17 -16.03
CA TYR A 526 -12.18 8.99 -14.88
C TYR A 526 -11.37 8.63 -13.63
N CYS A 527 -11.25 7.34 -13.33
CA CYS A 527 -10.47 6.86 -12.18
C CYS A 527 -9.00 7.28 -12.28
N PHE A 528 -8.40 7.14 -13.46
CA PHE A 528 -7.01 7.54 -13.73
C PHE A 528 -6.80 9.05 -13.56
N ARG A 529 -7.66 9.88 -14.15
CA ARG A 529 -7.61 11.35 -14.03
C ARG A 529 -7.87 11.84 -12.59
N SER A 530 -8.51 11.03 -11.76
CA SER A 530 -8.73 11.31 -10.35
C SER A 530 -7.48 11.07 -9.48
N LEU A 531 -6.44 10.39 -9.99
CA LEU A 531 -5.24 10.04 -9.22
C LEU A 531 -4.26 11.20 -9.04
N HIS A 532 -4.19 12.14 -9.98
CA HIS A 532 -3.15 13.19 -10.00
C HIS A 532 -1.74 12.59 -9.85
N CYS A 533 -1.51 11.50 -10.58
CA CYS A 533 -0.29 10.73 -10.57
C CYS A 533 0.01 10.33 -12.02
N GLN A 534 1.19 10.71 -12.51
CA GLN A 534 1.69 10.23 -13.80
C GLN A 534 2.15 8.78 -13.62
N ILE A 535 1.64 7.90 -14.48
CA ILE A 535 1.95 6.47 -14.49
C ILE A 535 2.35 6.12 -15.92
N ASN A 536 3.61 5.78 -16.11
CA ASN A 536 4.15 5.38 -17.41
C ASN A 536 4.66 3.95 -17.35
N GLU A 537 4.32 3.12 -18.34
CA GLU A 537 4.84 1.77 -18.43
C GLU A 537 6.33 1.79 -18.79
N ILE A 538 7.10 0.93 -18.12
CA ILE A 538 8.50 0.71 -18.39
C ILE A 538 8.63 -0.57 -19.20
N GLU A 539 9.10 -0.43 -20.44
CA GLU A 539 9.26 -1.57 -21.35
C GLU A 539 10.28 -2.59 -20.84
N LYS A 540 10.06 -3.86 -21.19
CA LYS A 540 10.86 -5.02 -20.74
C LYS A 540 12.34 -4.93 -21.14
N ASP A 541 12.62 -4.16 -22.18
CA ASP A 541 13.93 -4.07 -22.85
C ASP A 541 14.80 -2.95 -22.26
N THR A 542 14.25 -2.18 -21.33
CA THR A 542 14.96 -1.08 -20.67
C THR A 542 15.98 -1.60 -19.64
N ALA A 543 16.99 -0.79 -19.34
CA ALA A 543 17.93 -1.11 -18.26
C ALA A 543 17.23 -1.13 -16.89
N GLU A 544 16.24 -0.25 -16.73
CA GLU A 544 15.44 -0.09 -15.52
C GLU A 544 14.57 -1.32 -15.24
N PHE A 545 13.84 -1.83 -16.23
CA PHE A 545 13.06 -3.06 -16.08
C PHE A 545 13.95 -4.25 -15.68
N ARG A 546 15.08 -4.44 -16.36
CA ARG A 546 16.03 -5.52 -16.03
C ARG A 546 16.55 -5.40 -14.60
N MET A 547 16.81 -4.19 -14.13
CA MET A 547 17.24 -3.93 -12.75
C MET A 547 16.17 -4.34 -11.73
N ILE A 548 14.91 -3.93 -11.94
CA ILE A 548 13.81 -4.26 -11.03
C ILE A 548 13.49 -5.76 -11.05
N LYS A 549 13.43 -6.37 -12.25
CA LYS A 549 13.27 -7.82 -12.42
C LYS A 549 14.33 -8.59 -11.65
N LYS A 550 15.59 -8.16 -11.77
CA LYS A 550 16.71 -8.75 -11.04
C LYS A 550 16.60 -8.56 -9.52
N TYR A 551 16.19 -7.38 -9.07
CA TYR A 551 15.98 -7.12 -7.64
C TYR A 551 14.92 -8.08 -7.08
N MET A 552 13.81 -8.27 -7.79
CA MET A 552 12.77 -9.25 -7.44
C MET A 552 13.34 -10.67 -7.37
N LEU A 553 13.99 -11.13 -8.43
CA LEU A 553 14.48 -12.52 -8.53
C LEU A 553 15.56 -12.87 -7.51
N THR A 554 16.46 -11.92 -7.22
CA THR A 554 17.56 -12.16 -6.28
C THR A 554 17.13 -12.07 -4.81
N THR A 555 15.99 -11.43 -4.53
CA THR A 555 15.43 -11.30 -3.17
C THR A 555 14.18 -12.15 -2.94
N SER A 556 13.96 -13.14 -3.82
CA SER A 556 12.87 -14.08 -3.73
C SER A 556 13.39 -15.52 -3.70
N LYS A 557 12.80 -16.34 -2.81
CA LYS A 557 12.89 -17.81 -2.86
C LYS A 557 11.72 -18.40 -3.64
N LYS A 558 10.66 -17.63 -3.82
CA LYS A 558 9.47 -18.00 -4.58
C LYS A 558 9.78 -17.96 -6.07
N THR A 559 9.55 -19.08 -6.75
CA THR A 559 9.83 -19.20 -8.18
C THR A 559 8.57 -19.00 -9.01
N GLU A 560 7.42 -18.84 -8.38
CA GLU A 560 6.13 -18.75 -9.05
C GLU A 560 5.77 -17.35 -9.58
N TYR A 561 6.50 -16.28 -9.21
CA TYR A 561 6.15 -14.91 -9.63
C TYR A 561 6.99 -14.38 -10.80
N GLU A 562 6.33 -13.64 -11.68
CA GLU A 562 6.95 -12.84 -12.75
C GLU A 562 6.39 -11.41 -12.78
N ILE A 563 7.16 -10.46 -13.32
CA ILE A 563 6.68 -9.09 -13.54
C ILE A 563 5.88 -9.08 -14.85
N CYS A 564 4.59 -8.76 -14.76
CA CYS A 564 3.74 -8.51 -15.92
C CYS A 564 3.94 -7.10 -16.45
N HIS A 565 3.71 -6.12 -15.58
CA HIS A 565 3.82 -4.71 -15.89
C HIS A 565 4.64 -4.01 -14.80
N LEU A 566 5.49 -3.11 -15.24
CA LEU A 566 6.28 -2.23 -14.39
C LEU A 566 5.94 -0.80 -14.78
N PHE A 567 5.56 0.03 -13.81
CA PHE A 567 5.21 1.41 -14.07
C PHE A 567 6.10 2.34 -13.26
N SER A 568 6.63 3.40 -13.89
CA SER A 568 7.19 4.55 -13.17
C SER A 568 6.05 5.41 -12.62
N LEU A 569 6.22 5.92 -11.40
CA LEU A 569 5.24 6.78 -10.73
C LEU A 569 5.82 8.18 -10.50
N ASN A 570 5.02 9.20 -10.79
CA ASN A 570 5.30 10.59 -10.37
C ASN A 570 4.02 11.23 -9.85
N ARG A 571 3.94 11.37 -8.52
CA ARG A 571 2.75 11.82 -7.81
C ARG A 571 2.82 13.32 -7.57
N GLU A 572 1.71 14.03 -7.78
CA GLU A 572 1.65 15.47 -7.56
C GLU A 572 2.11 15.86 -6.14
N GLY A 573 3.04 16.82 -6.07
CA GLY A 573 3.59 17.37 -4.83
C GLY A 573 4.53 16.46 -4.04
N GLU A 574 4.75 15.21 -4.47
CA GLU A 574 5.59 14.25 -3.75
C GLU A 574 7.07 14.63 -3.79
N ASP A 575 7.55 15.12 -4.93
CA ASP A 575 8.94 15.58 -5.10
C ASP A 575 9.27 16.75 -4.18
N ALA A 576 8.40 17.78 -4.17
CA ALA A 576 8.54 18.92 -3.27
C ALA A 576 8.51 18.52 -1.79
N ARG A 577 7.69 17.51 -1.42
CA ARG A 577 7.64 16.98 -0.05
C ARG A 577 8.95 16.27 0.31
N PHE A 578 9.48 15.47 -0.62
CA PHE A 578 10.67 14.65 -0.43
C PHE A 578 11.99 15.45 -0.49
N GLU A 579 12.00 16.62 -1.12
CA GLU A 579 13.21 17.45 -1.34
C GLU A 579 14.08 17.65 -0.09
N ARG A 580 13.45 17.85 1.07
CA ARG A 580 14.15 18.02 2.36
C ARG A 580 15.03 16.82 2.75
N HIS A 581 14.75 15.65 2.17
CA HIS A 581 15.45 14.39 2.40
C HIS A 581 16.33 13.97 1.21
N ALA A 582 16.34 14.72 0.11
CA ALA A 582 17.09 14.39 -1.10
C ALA A 582 18.60 14.28 -0.86
N HIS A 583 19.14 15.03 0.11
CA HIS A 583 20.56 14.99 0.49
C HIS A 583 20.90 13.89 1.52
N ASN A 584 19.92 13.13 2.00
CA ASN A 584 20.17 12.05 2.94
C ASN A 584 21.06 11.00 2.27
N LYS A 585 22.14 10.56 2.93
CA LYS A 585 23.09 9.59 2.36
C LYS A 585 22.58 8.15 2.42
N ASN A 586 21.62 7.87 3.31
CA ASN A 586 21.07 6.54 3.51
C ASN A 586 19.65 6.47 2.94
N ARG A 587 19.55 6.49 1.61
CA ARG A 587 18.27 6.28 0.89
C ARG A 587 18.30 4.92 0.23
N LYS A 588 17.21 4.16 0.37
CA LYS A 588 17.08 2.82 -0.19
C LYS A 588 15.84 2.70 -1.05
N LEU A 589 15.93 1.93 -2.13
CA LEU A 589 14.77 1.49 -2.89
C LEU A 589 14.24 0.21 -2.21
N LEU A 590 13.05 0.28 -1.63
CA LEU A 590 12.51 -0.82 -0.81
C LEU A 590 11.10 -1.22 -1.25
N TRP A 591 10.78 -2.50 -1.08
CA TRP A 591 9.49 -3.09 -1.39
C TRP A 591 8.44 -2.74 -0.33
N HIS A 592 7.25 -2.38 -0.78
CA HIS A 592 6.05 -2.27 0.03
C HIS A 592 4.92 -3.07 -0.62
N GLY A 593 4.33 -4.00 0.13
CA GLY A 593 3.18 -4.77 -0.33
C GLY A 593 1.90 -4.26 0.30
N SER A 594 0.83 -4.20 -0.48
CA SER A 594 -0.49 -3.80 -0.02
C SER A 594 -1.58 -4.54 -0.80
N HIS A 595 -2.77 -4.65 -0.23
CA HIS A 595 -3.92 -5.20 -0.94
C HIS A 595 -4.35 -4.29 -2.09
N ALA A 596 -4.81 -4.88 -3.20
CA ALA A 596 -5.21 -4.19 -4.42
C ALA A 596 -6.19 -3.04 -4.12
N ASN A 597 -7.18 -3.25 -3.26
CA ASN A 597 -8.18 -2.24 -2.89
C ASN A 597 -7.61 -0.96 -2.24
N ASN A 598 -6.35 -0.95 -1.80
CA ASN A 598 -5.70 0.25 -1.27
C ASN A 598 -4.98 1.08 -2.35
N PHE A 599 -4.69 0.52 -3.53
CA PHE A 599 -3.82 1.18 -4.52
C PHE A 599 -4.40 2.48 -5.07
N LEU A 600 -5.72 2.56 -5.31
CA LEU A 600 -6.35 3.80 -5.77
C LEU A 600 -6.16 4.94 -4.74
N GLY A 601 -6.27 4.63 -3.44
CA GLY A 601 -6.01 5.58 -2.36
C GLY A 601 -4.52 5.94 -2.22
N ILE A 602 -3.64 4.95 -2.29
CA ILE A 602 -2.18 5.14 -2.19
C ILE A 602 -1.65 6.00 -3.35
N LEU A 603 -2.10 5.74 -4.58
CA LEU A 603 -1.67 6.50 -5.75
C LEU A 603 -2.15 7.96 -5.72
N LYS A 604 -3.29 8.26 -5.09
CA LYS A 604 -3.73 9.66 -4.91
C LYS A 604 -3.09 10.34 -3.71
N GLN A 605 -2.90 9.65 -2.60
CA GLN A 605 -2.61 10.28 -1.30
C GLN A 605 -1.22 9.96 -0.74
N GLY A 606 -0.48 9.01 -1.34
CA GLY A 606 0.77 8.47 -0.82
C GLY A 606 0.55 7.38 0.23
N LEU A 607 1.65 6.76 0.70
CA LEU A 607 1.63 5.79 1.80
C LEU A 607 1.44 6.49 3.15
N ARG A 608 0.62 5.92 4.03
CA ARG A 608 0.28 6.43 5.37
C ARG A 608 0.46 5.34 6.42
N THR A 609 0.52 5.75 7.69
CA THR A 609 0.61 4.81 8.81
C THR A 609 -0.65 3.93 8.92
N LYS A 610 -0.45 2.62 9.01
CA LYS A 610 -1.51 1.62 9.19
C LYS A 610 -2.04 1.67 10.64
N PRO A 611 -3.33 1.38 10.88
CA PRO A 611 -3.81 1.13 12.24
C PRO A 611 -3.24 -0.17 12.82
N ALA A 612 -2.79 -0.12 14.08
CA ALA A 612 -2.27 -1.26 14.85
C ALA A 612 -3.23 -2.47 14.97
N ILE A 613 -4.53 -2.32 14.67
CA ILE A 613 -5.52 -3.41 14.78
C ILE A 613 -5.39 -4.42 13.65
N ALA A 614 -4.79 -4.04 12.52
CA ALA A 614 -4.76 -4.89 11.33
C ALA A 614 -3.76 -6.03 11.50
N GLU A 615 -4.21 -7.06 12.23
CA GLU A 615 -3.53 -8.27 12.68
C GLU A 615 -2.15 -7.98 13.33
N GLN A 616 -1.96 -8.41 14.58
CA GLN A 616 -0.67 -8.31 15.29
C GLN A 616 0.51 -8.97 14.56
N SER A 617 0.29 -9.60 13.40
CA SER A 617 1.28 -10.28 12.57
C SER A 617 2.19 -9.36 11.74
N GLY A 618 2.09 -8.02 11.79
CA GLY A 618 2.87 -7.14 10.92
C GLY A 618 3.33 -5.77 11.42
N SER A 619 3.12 -5.41 12.69
CA SER A 619 3.55 -4.11 13.24
C SER A 619 4.41 -4.29 14.49
N MET A 620 5.50 -5.05 14.35
CA MET A 620 6.38 -5.39 15.46
C MET A 620 7.11 -4.16 16.03
N PHE A 621 7.37 -3.12 15.25
CA PHE A 621 8.18 -1.98 15.70
C PHE A 621 7.36 -0.68 15.82
N GLY A 622 6.08 -0.81 16.18
CA GLY A 622 5.17 0.32 16.40
C GLY A 622 4.46 0.80 15.14
N ASN A 623 3.83 1.97 15.24
CA ASN A 623 2.98 2.52 14.18
C ASN A 623 3.82 3.39 13.25
N GLY A 624 4.20 2.84 12.10
CA GLY A 624 4.96 3.50 11.06
C GLY A 624 4.63 2.92 9.69
N ILE A 625 5.35 3.36 8.66
CA ILE A 625 5.22 2.84 7.30
C ILE A 625 6.33 1.82 7.09
N TYR A 626 5.93 0.58 6.83
CA TYR A 626 6.81 -0.58 6.78
C TYR A 626 7.25 -0.87 5.35
N PHE A 627 8.54 -1.11 5.20
CA PHE A 627 9.18 -1.53 3.97
C PHE A 627 10.05 -2.77 4.23
N ALA A 628 10.32 -3.53 3.18
CA ALA A 628 11.25 -4.66 3.22
C ALA A 628 12.26 -4.56 2.08
N ASP A 629 13.47 -5.05 2.31
CA ASP A 629 14.49 -5.24 1.28
C ASP A 629 14.29 -6.55 0.50
N MET A 630 13.34 -7.39 0.91
CA MET A 630 13.03 -8.70 0.35
C MET A 630 11.66 -8.76 -0.34
N PHE A 631 11.63 -9.13 -1.62
CA PHE A 631 10.37 -9.34 -2.36
C PHE A 631 9.45 -10.35 -1.67
N ASP A 632 10.00 -11.47 -1.20
CA ASP A 632 9.27 -12.55 -0.54
C ASP A 632 8.44 -12.10 0.67
N LYS A 633 8.89 -11.04 1.35
CA LYS A 633 8.18 -10.47 2.48
C LYS A 633 7.01 -9.64 2.01
N SER A 634 7.26 -8.69 1.11
CA SER A 634 6.25 -7.74 0.65
C SER A 634 5.15 -8.40 -0.18
N ILE A 635 5.45 -9.46 -0.96
CA ILE A 635 4.42 -10.20 -1.71
C ILE A 635 3.35 -10.81 -0.80
N ASN A 636 3.69 -11.23 0.43
CA ASN A 636 2.72 -11.83 1.36
C ASN A 636 1.66 -10.82 1.84
N TYR A 637 1.98 -9.52 1.83
CA TYR A 637 1.04 -8.44 2.14
C TYR A 637 0.15 -8.07 0.94
N SER A 638 0.45 -8.62 -0.24
CA SER A 638 -0.20 -8.27 -1.50
C SER A 638 -0.95 -9.44 -2.13
N SER A 639 -0.96 -10.63 -1.51
CA SER A 639 -1.49 -11.87 -2.12
C SER A 639 -2.61 -12.54 -1.32
N ASN A 640 -3.09 -11.92 -0.23
CA ASN A 640 -4.03 -12.54 0.72
C ASN A 640 -5.29 -11.70 1.00
N GLY A 641 -5.49 -10.60 0.26
CA GLY A 641 -6.65 -9.73 0.41
C GLY A 641 -7.90 -10.34 -0.22
N PHE A 642 -9.03 -9.62 -0.16
CA PHE A 642 -10.30 -10.13 -0.67
C PHE A 642 -10.28 -10.32 -2.19
N TYR A 643 -9.74 -9.33 -2.92
CA TYR A 643 -9.58 -9.42 -4.37
C TYR A 643 -8.66 -10.59 -4.73
N GLU A 644 -7.50 -10.67 -4.09
CA GLU A 644 -6.47 -11.67 -4.39
C GLU A 644 -6.89 -13.09 -3.99
N LYS A 645 -7.81 -13.25 -3.03
CA LYS A 645 -8.45 -14.55 -2.76
C LYS A 645 -9.39 -14.99 -3.88
N LYS A 646 -10.03 -14.04 -4.57
CA LYS A 646 -10.86 -14.32 -5.76
C LYS A 646 -10.02 -14.45 -7.03
N HIS A 647 -8.90 -13.72 -7.10
CA HIS A 647 -8.00 -13.58 -8.26
C HIS A 647 -6.54 -13.77 -7.83
N PRO A 648 -6.14 -14.99 -7.41
CA PRO A 648 -4.82 -15.23 -6.83
C PRO A 648 -3.69 -15.23 -7.88
N GLY A 649 -4.00 -15.05 -9.16
CA GLY A 649 -3.02 -14.96 -10.22
C GLY A 649 -2.27 -13.64 -10.25
N TYR A 650 -2.76 -12.57 -9.61
CA TYR A 650 -2.14 -11.24 -9.65
C TYR A 650 -1.93 -10.63 -8.27
N ALA A 651 -0.85 -9.87 -8.13
CA ALA A 651 -0.56 -9.07 -6.95
C ALA A 651 0.14 -7.76 -7.33
N LEU A 652 -0.10 -6.71 -6.54
CA LEU A 652 0.49 -5.38 -6.76
C LEU A 652 1.46 -5.05 -5.63
N LEU A 653 2.63 -4.52 -5.99
CA LEU A 653 3.64 -4.05 -5.07
C LEU A 653 4.09 -2.65 -5.44
N LEU A 654 4.67 -1.95 -4.48
CA LEU A 654 5.33 -0.67 -4.68
C LEU A 654 6.83 -0.82 -4.40
N LEU A 655 7.63 -0.09 -5.16
CA LEU A 655 9.01 0.20 -4.84
C LEU A 655 9.14 1.71 -4.60
N SER A 656 9.64 2.06 -3.42
CA SER A 656 9.73 3.46 -2.98
C SER A 656 11.17 3.80 -2.64
N GLU A 657 11.58 5.01 -2.99
CA GLU A 657 12.79 5.64 -2.44
C GLU A 657 12.47 6.11 -1.03
N VAL A 658 13.13 5.50 -0.05
CA VAL A 658 12.91 5.75 1.37
C VAL A 658 14.16 6.34 1.98
N ALA A 659 14.05 7.56 2.52
CA ALA A 659 15.13 8.25 3.21
C ALA A 659 15.22 7.79 4.67
N LEU A 660 16.05 6.80 4.94
CA LEU A 660 16.14 6.16 6.26
C LEU A 660 16.96 6.98 7.26
N GLY A 661 17.94 7.74 6.80
CA GLY A 661 18.82 8.52 7.68
C GLY A 661 19.58 7.62 8.65
N GLU A 662 19.74 8.09 9.89
CA GLU A 662 20.30 7.27 10.96
C GLU A 662 19.26 6.25 11.45
N GLU A 663 19.57 4.97 11.25
CA GLU A 663 18.69 3.83 11.54
C GLU A 663 18.89 3.34 12.98
N CYS A 664 17.80 3.14 13.72
CA CYS A 664 17.83 2.42 14.99
C CYS A 664 17.72 0.91 14.73
N GLU A 665 18.82 0.17 14.92
CA GLU A 665 18.82 -1.29 14.73
C GLU A 665 18.13 -2.02 15.90
N MET A 666 17.17 -2.89 15.60
CA MET A 666 16.42 -3.67 16.59
C MET A 666 16.43 -5.17 16.27
N HIS A 667 16.83 -5.99 17.23
CA HIS A 667 16.93 -7.45 17.08
C HIS A 667 15.76 -8.24 17.67
N TYR A 668 14.95 -7.62 18.54
CA TYR A 668 13.79 -8.25 19.16
C TYR A 668 12.76 -7.19 19.55
N TYR A 669 11.50 -7.61 19.75
CA TYR A 669 10.47 -6.77 20.36
C TYR A 669 10.77 -6.54 21.84
N ALA A 670 11.71 -5.66 22.15
CA ALA A 670 11.85 -5.07 23.46
C ALA A 670 10.87 -3.91 23.51
N GLY A 671 9.87 -3.94 24.39
CA GLY A 671 8.92 -2.84 24.54
C GLY A 671 9.63 -1.47 24.52
N TYR A 672 9.49 -0.78 23.38
CA TYR A 672 9.91 0.57 23.04
C TYR A 672 11.14 1.15 23.77
N LEU A 673 12.32 1.04 23.16
CA LEU A 673 13.44 1.99 23.33
C LEU A 673 13.75 2.69 22.00
N TYR A 674 12.72 3.04 21.23
CA TYR A 674 12.90 3.92 20.07
C TYR A 674 12.82 5.37 20.53
N ASP A 675 13.97 6.05 20.60
CA ASP A 675 14.03 7.49 20.77
C ASP A 675 13.97 8.17 19.38
N LYS A 676 12.77 8.69 19.05
CA LYS A 676 12.51 9.48 17.83
C LYS A 676 13.45 10.69 17.68
N ASN A 677 14.08 11.15 18.76
CA ASN A 677 14.98 12.30 18.72
C ASN A 677 16.41 11.95 18.28
N GLN A 678 16.77 10.66 18.26
CA GLN A 678 18.11 10.20 17.91
C GLN A 678 18.17 9.53 16.54
N HIS A 679 17.08 8.90 16.09
CA HIS A 679 17.07 8.10 14.87
C HIS A 679 15.88 8.46 13.99
N MET A 680 16.13 8.58 12.68
CA MET A 680 15.10 8.93 11.69
C MET A 680 14.25 7.75 11.24
N SER A 681 14.71 6.52 11.48
CA SER A 681 14.01 5.29 11.11
C SER A 681 14.37 4.14 12.05
N VAL A 682 13.62 3.05 11.98
CA VAL A 682 13.94 1.79 12.65
C VAL A 682 14.28 0.74 11.60
N ARG A 683 15.32 -0.04 11.87
CA ARG A 683 15.63 -1.25 11.13
C ARG A 683 15.42 -2.47 12.02
N GLY A 684 14.36 -3.22 11.76
CA GLY A 684 14.21 -4.56 12.29
C GLY A 684 15.23 -5.48 11.64
N MET A 685 16.12 -6.08 12.42
CA MET A 685 17.17 -6.97 11.95
C MET A 685 16.63 -8.39 11.80
N GLY A 686 16.47 -8.81 10.55
CA GLY A 686 16.04 -10.16 10.22
C GLY A 686 17.14 -11.21 10.37
N ALA A 687 16.73 -12.47 10.46
CA ALA A 687 17.63 -13.61 10.33
C ALA A 687 18.24 -13.69 8.93
N GLU A 688 17.56 -13.14 7.92
CA GLU A 688 17.97 -13.17 6.53
C GLU A 688 17.75 -11.80 5.85
N GLY A 689 18.59 -11.49 4.87
CA GLY A 689 18.45 -10.29 4.05
C GLY A 689 19.40 -10.29 2.86
N PRO A 690 19.25 -9.38 1.89
CA PRO A 690 20.11 -9.31 0.73
C PRO A 690 21.57 -9.10 1.14
N ASN A 691 22.51 -9.76 0.45
CA ASN A 691 23.93 -9.55 0.72
C ASN A 691 24.30 -8.07 0.49
N PRO A 692 24.72 -7.32 1.53
CA PRO A 692 24.98 -5.90 1.37
C PRO A 692 26.13 -5.58 0.41
N ALA A 693 27.00 -6.55 0.11
CA ALA A 693 28.07 -6.41 -0.88
C ALA A 693 27.54 -6.39 -2.34
N ASN A 694 26.30 -6.81 -2.57
CA ASN A 694 25.72 -6.84 -3.92
C ASN A 694 24.86 -5.62 -4.21
N ALA A 695 24.76 -4.69 -3.26
CA ALA A 695 23.98 -3.48 -3.47
C ALA A 695 24.52 -2.68 -4.65
N ILE A 696 23.60 -2.15 -5.44
CA ILE A 696 23.90 -1.22 -6.53
C ILE A 696 23.28 0.14 -6.18
N TYR A 697 23.68 1.19 -6.90
CA TYR A 697 23.14 2.53 -6.69
C TYR A 697 22.58 3.09 -8.00
N ASP A 698 21.49 3.86 -7.91
CA ASP A 698 20.87 4.50 -9.06
C ASP A 698 21.49 5.88 -9.39
N LYS A 699 20.92 6.54 -10.40
CA LYS A 699 21.27 7.90 -10.80
C LYS A 699 20.88 8.98 -9.80
N GLY A 700 20.42 8.64 -8.60
CA GLY A 700 20.16 9.55 -7.49
C GLY A 700 21.03 9.24 -6.26
N GLY A 701 21.82 8.16 -6.29
CA GLY A 701 22.54 7.65 -5.12
C GLY A 701 21.67 6.79 -4.20
N VAL A 702 20.50 6.37 -4.65
CA VAL A 702 19.61 5.47 -3.93
C VAL A 702 20.18 4.06 -3.97
N LYS A 703 20.33 3.44 -2.80
CA LYS A 703 20.84 2.08 -2.67
C LYS A 703 19.75 1.05 -2.98
N ILE A 704 20.04 0.12 -3.88
CA ILE A 704 19.16 -0.99 -4.25
C ILE A 704 19.79 -2.28 -3.71
N PRO A 705 19.22 -2.89 -2.66
CA PRO A 705 19.83 -4.03 -1.98
C PRO A 705 19.60 -5.34 -2.76
N MET A 706 20.38 -5.57 -3.81
CA MET A 706 20.30 -6.80 -4.60
C MET A 706 20.69 -8.03 -3.76
N GLY A 707 20.06 -9.16 -4.05
CA GLY A 707 20.40 -10.44 -3.42
C GLY A 707 21.67 -11.08 -4.01
N PRO A 708 21.88 -12.39 -3.81
CA PRO A 708 21.00 -13.32 -3.11
C PRO A 708 20.96 -12.99 -1.63
N SER A 709 19.91 -13.49 -1.01
CA SER A 709 19.71 -13.43 0.43
C SER A 709 20.78 -14.24 1.16
N ILE A 710 21.31 -13.68 2.25
CA ILE A 710 22.27 -14.32 3.15
C ILE A 710 21.68 -14.39 4.55
N GLU A 711 22.08 -15.41 5.31
CA GLU A 711 21.76 -15.50 6.73
C GLU A 711 22.67 -14.56 7.53
N HIS A 712 22.06 -13.75 8.40
CA HIS A 712 22.77 -12.89 9.34
C HIS A 712 23.14 -13.71 10.59
N SER A 713 24.38 -13.55 11.07
CA SER A 713 24.82 -14.23 12.29
C SER A 713 24.01 -13.73 13.50
N THR A 714 23.23 -14.61 14.12
CA THR A 714 22.51 -14.28 15.36
C THR A 714 23.51 -13.95 16.47
N SER A 715 23.34 -12.82 17.14
CA SER A 715 24.21 -12.40 18.25
C SER A 715 24.30 -13.49 19.32
N THR A 716 25.49 -14.04 19.54
CA THR A 716 25.76 -15.02 20.60
C THR A 716 25.82 -14.30 21.94
N GLY A 717 24.70 -14.28 22.69
CA GLY A 717 24.62 -13.63 24.00
C GLY A 717 23.46 -14.14 24.85
N ILE A 718 23.36 -13.68 26.11
CA ILE A 718 22.36 -14.10 27.12
C ILE A 718 20.90 -13.98 26.62
N PHE A 719 20.64 -13.10 25.65
CA PHE A 719 19.35 -12.89 25.00
C PHE A 719 18.96 -13.94 23.95
N SER A 720 19.83 -14.92 23.64
CA SER A 720 19.52 -16.02 22.70
C SER A 720 18.34 -16.91 23.14
N ARG A 721 17.95 -16.85 24.42
CA ARG A 721 16.86 -17.67 24.98
C ARG A 721 15.46 -17.11 24.70
N TYR A 722 15.35 -15.89 24.19
CA TYR A 722 14.08 -15.19 23.94
C TYR A 722 13.87 -14.85 22.45
N GLN A 723 14.45 -15.65 21.54
CA GLN A 723 14.59 -15.38 20.11
C GLN A 723 13.23 -15.30 19.37
N PHE A 724 12.53 -14.18 19.49
CA PHE A 724 11.52 -13.74 18.51
C PHE A 724 12.24 -12.98 17.38
N SER A 725 13.20 -13.63 16.70
CA SER A 725 13.88 -13.03 15.56
C SER A 725 12.93 -12.99 14.37
N ILE A 726 12.76 -11.83 13.75
CA ILE A 726 12.01 -11.71 12.50
C ILE A 726 12.78 -12.39 11.36
N ASN A 727 12.07 -12.96 10.38
CA ASN A 727 12.73 -13.73 9.31
C ASN A 727 13.53 -12.85 8.36
N TYR A 728 12.97 -11.71 7.96
CA TYR A 728 13.59 -10.76 7.03
C TYR A 728 13.62 -9.36 7.63
N ASN A 729 14.57 -8.53 7.17
CA ASN A 729 14.68 -7.14 7.62
C ASN A 729 13.36 -6.38 7.42
N GLU A 730 13.14 -5.39 8.28
CA GLU A 730 12.07 -4.39 8.15
C GLU A 730 12.67 -3.00 8.28
N PHE A 731 12.18 -2.07 7.48
CA PHE A 731 12.54 -0.67 7.57
C PHE A 731 11.28 0.13 7.83
N ILE A 732 11.28 0.89 8.91
CA ILE A 732 10.12 1.63 9.38
C ILE A 732 10.48 3.11 9.43
N VAL A 733 9.69 3.91 8.72
CA VAL A 733 9.71 5.38 8.81
C VAL A 733 8.42 5.87 9.44
N TYR A 734 8.50 7.00 10.13
CA TYR A 734 7.36 7.59 10.86
C TYR A 734 6.90 8.91 10.26
N ASP A 735 7.65 9.46 9.31
CA ASP A 735 7.32 10.67 8.55
C ASP A 735 7.08 10.32 7.08
N GLU A 736 5.89 10.63 6.58
CA GLU A 736 5.47 10.42 5.18
C GLU A 736 6.34 11.20 4.19
N SER A 737 7.00 12.29 4.63
CA SER A 737 7.92 13.04 3.78
C SER A 737 9.19 12.28 3.43
N GLN A 738 9.56 11.24 4.19
CA GLN A 738 10.71 10.38 3.92
C GLN A 738 10.48 9.38 2.77
N ILE A 739 9.32 9.41 2.12
CA ILE A 739 8.91 8.42 1.11
C ILE A 739 8.59 9.13 -0.21
N LYS A 740 9.22 8.62 -1.27
CA LYS A 740 8.89 8.92 -2.67
C LYS A 740 8.57 7.62 -3.41
N LEU A 741 7.36 7.48 -3.92
CA LEU A 741 6.97 6.33 -4.74
C LEU A 741 7.72 6.40 -6.06
N LYS A 742 8.36 5.31 -6.47
CA LYS A 742 9.13 5.23 -7.73
C LYS A 742 8.47 4.31 -8.74
N TYR A 743 8.06 3.13 -8.29
CA TYR A 743 7.46 2.13 -9.18
C TYR A 743 6.24 1.45 -8.58
N MET A 744 5.27 1.16 -9.45
CA MET A 744 4.24 0.15 -9.22
C MET A 744 4.61 -1.11 -10.01
N VAL A 745 4.61 -2.25 -9.33
CA VAL A 745 5.02 -3.54 -9.90
C VAL A 745 3.81 -4.48 -9.84
N LEU A 746 3.27 -4.82 -11.01
CA LEU A 746 2.23 -5.83 -11.13
C LEU A 746 2.89 -7.16 -11.45
N VAL A 747 2.74 -8.12 -10.53
CA VAL A 747 3.28 -9.47 -10.68
C VAL A 747 2.18 -10.48 -10.92
N ARG A 748 2.50 -11.50 -11.71
CA ARG A 748 1.65 -12.67 -11.94
C ARG A 748 2.24 -13.90 -11.28
N ASN A 749 1.36 -14.73 -10.73
CA ASN A 749 1.68 -16.05 -10.23
C ASN A 749 1.49 -17.09 -11.34
N ASN A 750 2.58 -17.58 -11.91
CA ASN A 750 2.63 -18.54 -13.01
C ASN A 750 2.26 -19.98 -12.60
N THR A 751 1.92 -20.19 -11.32
CA THR A 751 1.31 -21.46 -10.86
C THR A 751 -0.20 -21.38 -10.81
N TYR A 752 -0.82 -20.23 -11.12
CA TYR A 752 -2.26 -20.07 -11.15
C TYR A 752 -2.78 -19.71 -12.54
N CYS A 753 -3.80 -20.44 -12.99
CA CYS A 753 -4.47 -20.16 -14.26
C CYS A 753 -5.79 -19.44 -14.00
N GLU A 754 -5.91 -18.20 -14.47
CA GLU A 754 -7.15 -17.39 -14.35
C GLU A 754 -8.31 -17.97 -15.17
N LEU A 755 -8.03 -18.73 -16.24
CA LEU A 755 -9.07 -19.32 -17.10
C LEU A 755 -9.84 -20.43 -16.39
N CYS A 756 -9.13 -21.37 -15.76
CA CYS A 756 -9.73 -22.52 -15.07
C CYS A 756 -9.77 -22.35 -13.55
N GLN A 757 -9.23 -21.25 -13.03
CA GLN A 757 -9.14 -20.90 -11.61
C GLN A 757 -8.42 -21.96 -10.75
N GLN A 758 -7.44 -22.67 -11.32
CA GLN A 758 -6.70 -23.75 -10.64
C GLN A 758 -5.22 -23.43 -10.43
N LYS A 759 -4.68 -24.02 -9.35
CA LYS A 759 -3.25 -23.99 -9.02
C LYS A 759 -2.55 -25.25 -9.54
N TYR A 760 -1.42 -25.07 -10.19
CA TYR A 760 -0.58 -26.11 -10.79
C TYR A 760 0.75 -26.22 -10.04
N THR A 761 1.28 -27.44 -9.89
CA THR A 761 2.49 -27.70 -9.08
C THR A 761 3.78 -27.80 -9.90
N ASP A 762 3.71 -28.24 -11.16
CA ASP A 762 4.89 -28.71 -11.91
C ASP A 762 5.07 -28.07 -13.30
N SER A 763 4.26 -27.06 -13.67
CA SER A 763 4.42 -26.35 -14.95
C SER A 763 4.29 -24.85 -14.77
N THR A 764 5.26 -24.10 -15.32
CA THR A 764 5.13 -22.66 -15.57
C THR A 764 4.02 -22.45 -16.59
N ILE A 765 2.92 -21.81 -16.19
CA ILE A 765 1.84 -21.44 -17.12
C ILE A 765 2.37 -20.31 -18.02
N SER A 766 2.45 -20.59 -19.32
CA SER A 766 2.81 -19.61 -20.36
C SER A 766 1.66 -18.62 -20.61
N ASN A 767 1.94 -17.44 -21.18
CA ASN A 767 0.87 -16.61 -21.76
C ASN A 767 0.16 -17.37 -22.89
N LEU A 768 -1.14 -17.15 -23.11
CA LEU A 768 -1.91 -17.80 -24.17
C LEU A 768 -1.25 -17.55 -25.56
N SER A 769 -0.68 -16.37 -25.77
CA SER A 769 0.09 -16.02 -26.98
C SER A 769 1.36 -16.86 -27.16
N GLU A 770 1.99 -17.33 -26.09
CA GLU A 770 3.19 -18.19 -26.16
C GLU A 770 2.86 -19.64 -26.55
N TYR A 771 1.58 -20.01 -26.62
CA TYR A 771 1.17 -21.33 -27.11
C TYR A 771 1.05 -21.37 -28.64
N GLN A 772 0.98 -20.22 -29.33
CA GLN A 772 0.91 -20.14 -30.80
C GLN A 772 2.05 -20.93 -31.48
N ASP A 773 3.26 -20.83 -30.92
CA ASP A 773 4.46 -21.46 -31.49
C ASP A 773 4.70 -22.89 -30.97
N LYS A 774 3.91 -23.40 -30.02
CA LYS A 774 4.08 -24.76 -29.49
C LYS A 774 3.41 -25.78 -30.43
N SER A 775 4.09 -26.89 -30.71
CA SER A 775 3.55 -27.97 -31.56
C SER A 775 2.49 -28.81 -30.86
N ASP A 776 2.56 -28.89 -29.52
CA ASP A 776 1.81 -29.84 -28.71
C ASP A 776 0.82 -29.08 -27.82
N ILE A 777 -0.30 -28.64 -28.41
CA ILE A 777 -1.47 -28.18 -27.64
C ILE A 777 -2.43 -29.37 -27.56
N SER A 778 -2.79 -29.77 -26.34
CA SER A 778 -3.80 -30.81 -26.09
C SER A 778 -4.96 -30.18 -25.34
N LEU A 779 -6.14 -30.17 -25.96
CA LEU A 779 -7.39 -29.73 -25.33
C LEU A 779 -7.97 -30.80 -24.39
N ASN A 780 -7.38 -32.00 -24.35
CA ASN A 780 -7.80 -33.12 -23.52
C ASN A 780 -7.36 -32.98 -22.06
N GLY A 781 -8.27 -33.32 -21.12
CA GLY A 781 -7.96 -33.48 -19.70
C GLY A 781 -8.25 -32.25 -18.83
N HIS A 782 -9.04 -31.29 -19.32
CA HIS A 782 -9.51 -30.19 -18.49
C HIS A 782 -10.45 -30.70 -17.39
N SER A 783 -10.02 -30.56 -16.14
CA SER A 783 -10.73 -30.96 -14.91
C SER A 783 -12.07 -30.25 -14.67
N ALA A 784 -12.43 -29.27 -15.51
CA ALA A 784 -13.71 -28.56 -15.49
C ALA A 784 -14.75 -29.15 -16.44
N LEU A 785 -14.37 -30.08 -17.32
CA LEU A 785 -15.25 -30.78 -18.26
C LEU A 785 -15.47 -32.21 -17.78
N GLY A 786 -16.70 -32.71 -17.84
CA GLY A 786 -17.01 -34.11 -17.58
C GLY A 786 -16.50 -35.03 -18.69
N GLU A 787 -16.53 -36.34 -18.47
CA GLU A 787 -16.10 -37.34 -19.47
C GLU A 787 -16.86 -37.17 -20.80
N TYR A 788 -18.15 -36.82 -20.73
CA TYR A 788 -19.01 -36.64 -21.90
C TYR A 788 -18.61 -35.43 -22.77
N GLU A 789 -18.30 -34.27 -22.17
CA GLU A 789 -17.86 -33.11 -22.95
C GLU A 789 -16.48 -33.33 -23.59
N ASN A 790 -15.59 -34.06 -22.92
CA ASN A 790 -14.28 -34.43 -23.48
C ASN A 790 -14.44 -35.34 -24.71
N GLU A 791 -15.33 -36.33 -24.67
CA GLU A 791 -15.61 -37.19 -25.82
C GLU A 791 -16.23 -36.41 -27.00
N LEU A 792 -17.11 -35.44 -26.74
CA LEU A 792 -17.72 -34.59 -27.78
C LEU A 792 -16.70 -33.72 -28.50
N ILE A 793 -15.77 -33.11 -27.76
CA ILE A 793 -14.70 -32.30 -28.34
C ILE A 793 -13.81 -33.19 -29.21
N GLN A 794 -13.42 -34.37 -28.73
CA GLN A 794 -12.62 -35.32 -29.49
C GLN A 794 -13.32 -35.80 -30.76
N PHE A 795 -14.62 -36.07 -30.67
CA PHE A 795 -15.43 -36.42 -31.83
C PHE A 795 -15.42 -35.30 -32.89
N TRP A 796 -15.62 -34.05 -32.47
CA TRP A 796 -15.63 -32.91 -33.38
C TRP A 796 -14.27 -32.62 -34.01
N ILE A 797 -13.18 -32.71 -33.25
CA ILE A 797 -11.80 -32.53 -33.75
C ILE A 797 -11.51 -33.61 -34.81
N THR A 798 -11.86 -34.87 -34.51
CA THR A 798 -11.74 -35.99 -35.45
C THR A 798 -12.56 -35.75 -36.73
N HIS A 799 -13.79 -35.22 -36.60
CA HIS A 799 -14.71 -35.04 -37.73
C HIS A 799 -14.41 -33.80 -38.58
N SER A 800 -13.91 -32.73 -37.97
CA SER A 800 -13.49 -31.50 -38.65
C SER A 800 -12.16 -31.68 -39.40
N GLY A 801 -11.44 -32.77 -39.13
CA GLY A 801 -10.14 -33.05 -39.74
C GLY A 801 -9.05 -32.09 -39.31
N LYS A 802 -9.29 -31.33 -38.24
CA LYS A 802 -8.35 -30.36 -37.66
C LYS A 802 -7.66 -30.96 -36.46
N THR A 803 -6.45 -30.51 -36.20
CA THR A 803 -5.72 -30.78 -34.96
C THR A 803 -6.14 -29.80 -33.87
N ASP A 804 -5.91 -30.16 -32.60
CA ASP A 804 -6.10 -29.27 -31.44
C ASP A 804 -5.40 -27.91 -31.65
N LYS A 805 -4.22 -27.92 -32.30
CA LYS A 805 -3.45 -26.73 -32.64
C LYS A 805 -4.16 -25.86 -33.69
N GLU A 806 -4.62 -26.44 -34.79
CA GLU A 806 -5.32 -25.68 -35.84
C GLU A 806 -6.61 -25.04 -35.32
N LEU A 807 -7.32 -25.71 -34.40
CA LEU A 807 -8.50 -25.15 -33.74
C LEU A 807 -8.14 -23.99 -32.80
N PHE A 808 -7.05 -24.14 -32.05
CA PHE A 808 -6.56 -23.09 -31.16
C PHE A 808 -6.11 -21.87 -31.97
N ASP A 809 -5.30 -22.06 -33.02
CA ASP A 809 -4.77 -20.99 -33.87
C ASP A 809 -5.87 -20.23 -34.62
N GLU A 810 -6.90 -20.92 -35.14
CA GLU A 810 -8.05 -20.30 -35.83
C GLU A 810 -8.86 -19.36 -34.93
N HIS A 811 -8.86 -19.62 -33.63
CA HIS A 811 -9.64 -18.86 -32.65
C HIS A 811 -8.76 -18.02 -31.71
N LEU A 812 -7.42 -18.10 -31.83
CA LEU A 812 -6.47 -17.41 -30.97
C LEU A 812 -6.67 -15.90 -30.98
N ASP A 813 -6.83 -15.30 -32.16
CA ASP A 813 -7.06 -13.87 -32.28
C ASP A 813 -8.37 -13.44 -31.59
N ALA A 814 -9.44 -14.24 -31.72
CA ALA A 814 -10.68 -14.02 -30.98
C ALA A 814 -10.50 -14.20 -29.45
N PHE A 815 -9.65 -15.15 -29.03
CA PHE A 815 -9.30 -15.34 -27.61
C PHE A 815 -8.53 -14.14 -27.03
N LEU A 816 -7.71 -13.47 -27.85
CA LEU A 816 -6.90 -12.31 -27.44
C LEU A 816 -7.68 -10.99 -27.52
N GLU A 817 -8.58 -10.81 -28.48
CA GLU A 817 -9.27 -9.52 -28.73
C GLU A 817 -10.43 -9.18 -27.78
N ALA A 818 -11.14 -10.16 -27.22
CA ALA A 818 -12.41 -9.85 -26.53
C ALA A 818 -12.32 -9.58 -25.02
N GLU A 819 -11.12 -9.65 -24.42
CA GLU A 819 -10.83 -9.38 -22.99
C GLU A 819 -11.80 -9.99 -21.96
N SER A 820 -12.60 -10.98 -22.33
CA SER A 820 -13.70 -11.52 -21.53
C SER A 820 -13.56 -13.03 -21.42
N TYR A 821 -12.62 -13.45 -20.56
CA TYR A 821 -12.41 -14.85 -20.24
C TYR A 821 -13.69 -15.55 -19.72
N SER A 822 -14.62 -14.80 -19.12
CA SER A 822 -15.94 -15.28 -18.71
C SER A 822 -16.92 -15.54 -19.87
N LYS A 823 -16.81 -14.82 -21.01
CA LYS A 823 -17.54 -15.15 -22.25
C LYS A 823 -17.04 -16.46 -22.88
N TYR A 824 -15.84 -16.92 -22.57
CA TYR A 824 -15.30 -18.12 -23.24
C TYR A 824 -15.65 -19.44 -22.55
N GLN A 825 -16.10 -19.39 -21.29
CA GLN A 825 -16.90 -20.48 -20.74
C GLN A 825 -18.21 -20.65 -21.55
N PHE A 826 -18.75 -19.56 -22.13
CA PHE A 826 -19.85 -19.63 -23.08
C PHE A 826 -19.42 -20.19 -24.44
N PHE A 827 -18.17 -20.00 -24.90
CA PHE A 827 -17.67 -20.57 -26.16
C PHE A 827 -17.49 -22.10 -26.10
N PHE A 828 -16.90 -22.63 -25.02
CA PHE A 828 -16.89 -24.08 -24.78
C PHE A 828 -18.32 -24.64 -24.61
N ASN A 829 -19.22 -23.88 -23.98
CA ASN A 829 -20.64 -24.22 -23.92
C ASN A 829 -21.38 -24.08 -25.27
N ILE A 830 -20.94 -23.19 -26.18
CA ILE A 830 -21.49 -23.04 -27.53
C ILE A 830 -21.01 -24.20 -28.40
N ILE A 831 -19.73 -24.57 -28.35
CA ILE A 831 -19.20 -25.73 -29.06
C ILE A 831 -19.96 -26.97 -28.59
N SER A 832 -20.08 -27.18 -27.27
CA SER A 832 -20.90 -28.25 -26.68
C SER A 832 -22.38 -28.18 -27.15
N LYS A 833 -23.04 -27.02 -27.10
CA LYS A 833 -24.44 -26.85 -27.54
C LYS A 833 -24.62 -27.03 -29.06
N ARG A 834 -23.67 -26.60 -29.88
CA ARG A 834 -23.72 -26.67 -31.34
C ARG A 834 -23.50 -28.10 -31.80
N ILE A 835 -22.59 -28.84 -31.16
CA ILE A 835 -22.45 -30.30 -31.36
C ILE A 835 -23.71 -31.02 -30.86
N THR A 836 -24.31 -30.61 -29.74
CA THR A 836 -25.58 -31.20 -29.26
C THR A 836 -26.74 -30.94 -30.24
N LEU A 837 -26.77 -29.79 -30.89
CA LEU A 837 -27.76 -29.43 -31.91
C LEU A 837 -27.53 -30.20 -33.21
N GLU A 838 -26.30 -30.24 -33.74
CA GLU A 838 -25.96 -30.96 -34.97
C GLU A 838 -26.08 -32.49 -34.80
N ALA A 839 -25.72 -33.04 -33.63
CA ALA A 839 -25.97 -34.44 -33.29
C ALA A 839 -27.47 -34.76 -33.15
N LYS A 840 -28.29 -33.78 -32.73
CA LYS A 840 -29.77 -33.90 -32.72
C LYS A 840 -30.42 -33.81 -34.10
N TYR A 841 -29.73 -33.23 -35.09
CA TYR A 841 -30.18 -33.21 -36.49
C TYR A 841 -29.63 -34.38 -37.31
N ALA A 842 -28.60 -35.07 -36.81
CA ALA A 842 -27.99 -36.25 -37.42
C ALA A 842 -28.51 -37.60 -36.87
N TYR A 843 -29.26 -37.58 -35.77
CA TYR A 843 -30.11 -38.70 -35.27
C TYR A 843 -31.57 -38.45 -35.63
#